data_AF-A0ABC8JDP7-F1
#
_entry.id   AF-A0ABC8JDP7-F1
#
_cell.length_a   1.000
_cell.length_b   1.000
_cell.length_c   1.000
_cell.angle_alpha   90.00
_cell.angle_beta   90.00
_cell.angle_gamma   90.00
#
_symmetry.space_group_name_H-M   'P 1'
#
loop_
_entity.id
_entity.type
_entity.pdbx_description
1 polymer ?
#
loop_
_entity_poly.entity_id
_entity_poly.type
_entity_poly.pdbx_seq_one_letter_code
_entity_poly.pdbx_strand_id
1 'polypeptide(L)'
;MALASSTAISGSSFSRSGASSSDPKALQICSLRLLSDKSTLSQRRYSIKSLKAESVITRASTLIVPEVEEKEEDAEDFEQLAKKLEEASPLEIMDKALQKFGSNIAIAFSGAEDVALIEYARLTGRPFRVFSLDTGRLNPETYRLFDAVEKQYGIRIEYTFPDAVEVQALVRNKGLFSFYEDGHQECCRVRKVRPLRRALKGLKAWITGQRKDQSPGTRSEIPIVQVDPVFEGLDGGVGSLVKWNPLANVEGVDVWSFLRTMDVPVNALHAQGYVSIGCEPCTRPVLPGQHEREGRWWWEDAKAKECGLHKGNIKKEDDDDVTADLAPAIVKDIFESSNVVALSRGGIENLLKLGNRKEPWLVVLYAPWCPFCQAMEASYVELAEKVAVKGVKVAKFRADGDQKEFAKQELQLGSFPTILLFPKSAPRAIKYPSEHRDVDSLMSFVNLLRFVRKHDDTELVAELMAILTRACTSKFDFHFPELKDWPNRFSTVVIALPFDMYSLIFHGRKSLELHKWRNLRVSVQNVFSFSSSSSSASARDGPKGQVFTFCYLVDSLGLTTTLAESISKKVSFKDKGNPDSVLSLLRSYGFTDSQMSSIITNYPRLLLLDAEKCLGPKLQVIKSMERGASSSDHLTETISKFPKLLGMKGDKTISRYYDVVKETIKSGKSSKFEKLCHSLPHGLQRNKIRNASVLRDIGVPQRLLNPLLVSDHKLVCGDGKFKETLKKVIDMGYDPTSIQFVQALGAAQCLSDKEIKEKVKVYEKLGFSVRDVWEMFLKYPISLRFSEDNIAQTFKTLQKCGLTEEEILSVFKKFPECIGYSRQKIWNFLKTSFGLGFNINQFGMMVKRFPQCLNMSAERVKKRTKFLAKKKNKLMLRKMKWSLNAVALFPQVLGVSMENRIVPRCNVMKALMLKGLLGDRESKLRDKESVLLCTDDEFLNRFVRNHDDKELVAELMAIFNRDSAS
;
A
#
# COMPACT_ATOMS: atom_id res chain seq x y z
N MET A 1 -51.04 -19.26 -10.02
CA MET A 1 -51.34 -19.87 -11.34
C MET A 1 -50.15 -19.55 -12.23
N ALA A 2 -49.37 -20.53 -12.71
CA ALA A 2 -49.74 -21.56 -13.70
C ALA A 2 -49.97 -20.94 -15.09
N LEU A 3 -49.53 -21.50 -16.22
CA LEU A 3 -48.72 -22.70 -16.51
C LEU A 3 -48.09 -22.52 -17.92
N ALA A 4 -47.32 -23.50 -18.43
CA ALA A 4 -46.75 -23.46 -19.78
C ALA A 4 -47.77 -23.89 -20.89
N SER A 5 -47.28 -23.97 -22.15
CA SER A 5 -47.92 -24.54 -23.38
C SER A 5 -48.53 -23.45 -24.31
N SER A 6 -48.07 -23.16 -25.53
CA SER A 6 -47.81 -23.95 -26.77
C SER A 6 -49.04 -24.09 -27.69
N THR A 7 -48.89 -23.70 -28.97
CA THR A 7 -49.11 -24.46 -30.24
C THR A 7 -48.98 -23.47 -31.42
N ALA A 8 -48.18 -23.66 -32.49
CA ALA A 8 -48.03 -24.75 -33.49
C ALA A 8 -48.90 -24.53 -34.75
N ILE A 9 -48.39 -24.88 -35.95
CA ILE A 9 -49.15 -25.21 -37.19
C ILE A 9 -48.21 -25.87 -38.26
N SER A 10 -48.76 -26.90 -38.94
CA SER A 10 -48.34 -27.75 -40.11
C SER A 10 -47.06 -27.50 -40.95
N GLY A 11 -46.50 -28.48 -41.69
CA GLY A 11 -46.85 -29.92 -41.88
C GLY A 11 -46.48 -30.50 -43.28
N SER A 12 -46.40 -31.85 -43.41
CA SER A 12 -46.25 -32.69 -44.65
C SER A 12 -44.92 -32.62 -45.45
N SER A 13 -44.42 -33.63 -46.21
CA SER A 13 -44.56 -35.12 -46.22
C SER A 13 -43.59 -35.78 -47.26
N PHE A 14 -43.17 -37.05 -47.04
CA PHE A 14 -42.73 -38.16 -47.97
C PHE A 14 -42.44 -37.90 -49.50
N SER A 15 -41.57 -38.62 -50.25
CA SER A 15 -40.52 -39.67 -49.99
C SER A 15 -39.81 -40.18 -51.27
N ARG A 16 -38.67 -40.92 -51.10
CA ARG A 16 -38.06 -41.98 -51.96
C ARG A 16 -37.47 -41.70 -53.36
N SER A 17 -36.20 -42.08 -53.55
CA SER A 17 -35.74 -43.20 -54.42
C SER A 17 -34.19 -43.37 -54.29
N GLY A 18 -33.59 -44.45 -54.83
CA GLY A 18 -32.14 -44.66 -54.76
C GLY A 18 -31.62 -45.76 -55.71
N ALA A 19 -30.30 -45.84 -55.91
CA ALA A 19 -29.57 -46.90 -56.63
C ALA A 19 -28.08 -46.95 -56.19
N SER A 20 -27.33 -47.97 -56.62
CA SER A 20 -26.13 -48.51 -55.96
C SER A 20 -24.80 -48.37 -56.74
N SER A 21 -23.64 -48.53 -56.06
CA SER A 21 -22.64 -49.58 -56.38
C SER A 21 -21.35 -49.57 -55.51
N SER A 22 -20.88 -50.79 -55.19
CA SER A 22 -19.49 -51.26 -54.89
C SER A 22 -18.57 -50.62 -53.82
N ASP A 23 -18.26 -51.46 -52.83
CA ASP A 23 -17.16 -51.47 -51.83
C ASP A 23 -15.84 -52.06 -52.47
N PRO A 24 -14.64 -52.28 -51.82
CA PRO A 24 -14.45 -52.64 -50.40
C PRO A 24 -13.18 -52.18 -49.60
N LYS A 25 -13.33 -52.21 -48.26
CA LYS A 25 -12.34 -52.52 -47.17
C LYS A 25 -11.19 -51.50 -46.91
N ALA A 26 -10.93 -51.08 -45.66
CA ALA A 26 -10.63 -51.96 -44.52
C ALA A 26 -11.02 -51.44 -43.10
N LEU A 27 -11.90 -52.22 -42.46
CA LEU A 27 -12.08 -52.56 -41.03
C LEU A 27 -11.97 -51.54 -39.86
N GLN A 28 -13.02 -51.60 -39.02
CA GLN A 28 -13.26 -50.88 -37.75
C GLN A 28 -12.88 -51.75 -36.51
N ILE A 29 -13.06 -51.19 -35.30
CA ILE A 29 -14.02 -51.62 -34.23
C ILE A 29 -13.67 -50.77 -32.96
N CYS A 30 -14.48 -49.81 -32.47
CA CYS A 30 -15.79 -49.87 -31.78
C CYS A 30 -15.80 -50.65 -30.45
N SER A 31 -16.60 -50.40 -29.41
CA SER A 31 -17.25 -49.21 -28.80
C SER A 31 -18.41 -49.69 -27.91
N LEU A 32 -18.61 -49.04 -26.75
CA LEU A 32 -19.88 -48.84 -26.00
C LEU A 32 -20.56 -49.97 -25.17
N ARG A 33 -20.65 -49.68 -23.86
CA ARG A 33 -21.84 -49.67 -22.94
C ARG A 33 -23.02 -50.64 -23.17
N LEU A 34 -23.53 -51.25 -22.08
CA LEU A 34 -24.84 -50.91 -21.46
C LEU A 34 -25.06 -51.54 -20.06
N LEU A 35 -26.16 -51.17 -19.40
CA LEU A 35 -26.52 -51.41 -17.98
C LEU A 35 -27.63 -52.46 -17.82
N SER A 36 -27.68 -53.15 -16.66
CA SER A 36 -28.95 -53.51 -15.99
C SER A 36 -28.75 -53.95 -14.52
N ASP A 37 -29.59 -53.42 -13.61
CA ASP A 37 -29.66 -53.78 -12.19
C ASP A 37 -30.22 -55.20 -11.92
N LYS A 38 -29.83 -55.83 -10.79
CA LYS A 38 -30.73 -56.02 -9.62
C LYS A 38 -30.13 -56.79 -8.42
N SER A 39 -30.50 -56.29 -7.23
CA SER A 39 -30.70 -56.97 -5.93
C SER A 39 -29.55 -57.64 -5.17
N THR A 40 -29.50 -57.29 -3.89
CA THR A 40 -28.66 -57.79 -2.78
C THR A 40 -28.99 -59.20 -2.28
N LEU A 41 -27.96 -59.89 -1.76
CA LEU A 41 -28.07 -60.72 -0.54
C LEU A 41 -26.68 -60.85 0.13
N SER A 42 -26.65 -61.09 1.45
CA SER A 42 -25.43 -61.13 2.26
C SER A 42 -25.18 -62.50 2.86
N GLN A 43 -23.90 -62.91 3.05
CA GLN A 43 -23.31 -63.33 4.34
C GLN A 43 -21.92 -64.01 4.25
N ARG A 44 -21.00 -63.53 5.12
CA ARG A 44 -20.04 -64.25 6.00
C ARG A 44 -19.01 -65.31 5.50
N ARG A 45 -17.76 -65.06 5.95
CA ARG A 45 -16.70 -66.00 6.45
C ARG A 45 -15.93 -66.87 5.44
N TYR A 46 -14.60 -66.93 5.57
CA TYR A 46 -13.90 -67.97 6.37
C TYR A 46 -12.40 -67.67 6.60
N SER A 47 -11.74 -68.45 7.47
CA SER A 47 -10.38 -68.25 8.00
C SER A 47 -9.35 -69.28 7.50
N ILE A 48 -8.07 -68.85 7.43
CA ILE A 48 -6.82 -69.53 7.88
C ILE A 48 -6.74 -71.08 7.76
N LYS A 49 -5.74 -71.59 7.00
CA LYS A 49 -4.72 -72.54 7.56
C LYS A 49 -3.48 -72.81 6.68
N SER A 50 -2.40 -73.11 7.40
CA SER A 50 -1.01 -73.42 7.02
C SER A 50 -0.80 -74.71 6.19
N LEU A 51 0.34 -74.77 5.48
CA LEU A 51 1.08 -76.00 5.16
C LEU A 51 2.59 -75.85 5.48
N LYS A 52 3.30 -76.97 5.65
CA LYS A 52 4.67 -77.08 6.20
C LYS A 52 5.75 -77.48 5.17
N ALA A 53 7.00 -77.35 5.62
CA ALA A 53 8.28 -77.53 4.92
C ALA A 53 8.74 -78.97 4.60
N GLU A 54 9.71 -79.04 3.67
CA GLU A 54 10.79 -80.03 3.47
C GLU A 54 11.95 -79.29 2.76
N SER A 55 13.23 -79.66 2.75
CA SER A 55 14.23 -80.17 3.72
C SER A 55 15.47 -80.63 2.92
N VAL A 56 16.57 -79.86 2.92
CA VAL A 56 17.89 -80.33 2.42
C VAL A 56 19.00 -79.76 3.31
N ILE A 57 20.00 -80.57 3.64
CA ILE A 57 21.11 -80.27 4.58
C ILE A 57 22.47 -80.34 3.86
N THR A 58 23.50 -79.77 4.51
CA THR A 58 24.95 -79.76 4.19
C THR A 58 25.38 -78.82 3.05
N ARG A 59 26.50 -78.08 3.17
CA ARG A 59 27.70 -78.30 4.02
C ARG A 59 28.25 -77.00 4.62
N ALA A 60 28.92 -77.09 5.76
CA ALA A 60 29.45 -75.94 6.53
C ALA A 60 30.79 -75.40 6.00
N SER A 61 31.07 -74.13 6.31
CA SER A 61 32.43 -73.58 6.39
C SER A 61 32.44 -72.51 7.49
N THR A 62 33.20 -72.78 8.55
CA THR A 62 33.23 -71.99 9.78
C THR A 62 34.25 -70.87 9.67
N LEU A 63 33.82 -69.60 9.72
CA LEU A 63 34.69 -68.48 10.06
C LEU A 63 33.96 -67.49 10.97
N ILE A 64 34.33 -67.56 12.25
CA ILE A 64 34.38 -66.47 13.24
C ILE A 64 33.09 -65.65 13.41
N VAL A 65 32.34 -66.02 14.45
CA VAL A 65 31.37 -65.14 15.12
C VAL A 65 32.15 -64.14 15.97
N PRO A 66 31.99 -62.81 15.80
CA PRO A 66 32.28 -61.87 16.86
C PRO A 66 31.17 -61.99 17.92
N GLU A 67 31.55 -62.09 19.19
CA GLU A 67 30.60 -62.09 20.30
C GLU A 67 29.68 -60.88 20.20
N VAL A 68 28.37 -61.13 20.22
CA VAL A 68 27.40 -60.07 20.46
C VAL A 68 27.48 -59.78 21.96
N GLU A 69 28.30 -58.79 22.33
CA GLU A 69 28.12 -58.10 23.60
C GLU A 69 26.67 -57.61 23.65
N GLU A 70 25.86 -58.21 24.53
CA GLU A 70 24.61 -57.61 24.96
C GLU A 70 24.95 -56.33 25.71
N LYS A 71 25.10 -55.23 24.96
CA LYS A 71 25.15 -53.91 25.56
C LYS A 71 23.79 -53.62 26.16
N GLU A 72 23.73 -53.71 27.48
CA GLU A 72 22.76 -52.98 28.28
C GLU A 72 22.69 -51.55 27.71
N GLU A 73 21.51 -51.15 27.22
CA GLU A 73 21.30 -49.76 26.79
C GLU A 73 21.32 -48.89 28.05
N ASP A 74 22.51 -48.37 28.37
CA ASP A 74 22.69 -47.27 29.31
C ASP A 74 21.60 -46.23 29.04
N ALA A 75 20.72 -46.01 30.03
CA ALA A 75 19.62 -45.06 29.92
C ALA A 75 20.19 -43.65 29.75
N GLU A 76 20.40 -43.25 28.50
CA GLU A 76 21.25 -42.12 28.15
C GLU A 76 20.67 -40.81 28.72
N ASP A 77 21.40 -40.22 29.66
CA ASP A 77 20.97 -38.99 30.35
C ASP A 77 20.96 -37.81 29.36
N PHE A 78 19.76 -37.51 28.86
CA PHE A 78 19.52 -36.40 27.94
C PHE A 78 19.76 -35.03 28.58
N GLU A 79 19.73 -34.88 29.91
CA GLU A 79 20.10 -33.63 30.58
C GLU A 79 21.62 -33.42 30.54
N GLN A 80 22.41 -34.49 30.78
CA GLN A 80 23.86 -34.45 30.57
C GLN A 80 24.22 -34.23 29.10
N LEU A 81 23.47 -34.82 28.16
CA LEU A 81 23.68 -34.59 26.74
C LEU A 81 23.37 -33.14 26.35
N ALA A 82 22.32 -32.54 26.92
CA ALA A 82 21.99 -31.13 26.71
C ALA A 82 23.11 -30.20 27.22
N LYS A 83 23.64 -30.43 28.43
CA LYS A 83 24.79 -29.68 28.98
C LYS A 83 26.04 -29.82 28.10
N LYS A 84 26.35 -31.04 27.64
CA LYS A 84 27.49 -31.30 26.73
C LYS A 84 27.35 -30.65 25.35
N LEU A 85 26.15 -30.24 24.95
CA LEU A 85 25.88 -29.59 23.67
C LEU A 85 25.60 -28.09 23.79
N GLU A 86 25.67 -27.51 24.99
CA GLU A 86 25.24 -26.13 25.24
C GLU A 86 26.00 -25.07 24.42
N GLU A 87 27.29 -25.31 24.17
CA GLU A 87 28.16 -24.46 23.32
C GLU A 87 28.34 -25.00 21.89
N ALA A 88 27.71 -26.13 21.53
CA ALA A 88 27.86 -26.75 20.22
C ALA A 88 27.14 -25.95 19.12
N SER A 89 27.68 -25.93 17.92
CA SER A 89 27.04 -25.28 16.77
C SER A 89 25.80 -26.04 16.30
N PRO A 90 24.84 -25.37 15.62
CA PRO A 90 23.66 -26.03 15.05
C PRO A 90 24.01 -27.18 14.10
N LEU A 91 25.14 -27.10 13.39
CA LEU A 91 25.61 -28.16 12.49
C LEU A 91 26.07 -29.41 13.25
N GLU A 92 26.82 -29.25 14.34
CA GLU A 92 27.27 -30.37 15.19
C GLU A 92 26.10 -31.03 15.92
N ILE A 93 25.15 -30.24 16.41
CA ILE A 93 23.91 -30.75 17.03
C ILE A 93 23.09 -31.54 15.99
N MET A 94 22.97 -31.04 14.76
CA MET A 94 22.28 -31.72 13.67
C MET A 94 22.98 -33.01 13.25
N ASP A 95 24.31 -33.02 13.10
CA ASP A 95 25.06 -34.22 12.75
C ASP A 95 24.86 -35.32 13.79
N LYS A 96 24.98 -34.97 15.07
CA LYS A 96 24.83 -35.92 16.19
C LYS A 96 23.40 -36.46 16.31
N ALA A 97 22.38 -35.62 16.10
CA ALA A 97 20.98 -36.04 16.09
C ALA A 97 20.68 -37.02 14.96
N LEU A 98 21.13 -36.72 13.74
CA LEU A 98 20.95 -37.58 12.56
C LEU A 98 21.78 -38.86 12.65
N GLN A 99 22.99 -38.80 13.21
CA GLN A 99 23.82 -39.98 13.50
C GLN A 99 23.13 -40.94 14.46
N LYS A 100 22.56 -40.44 15.56
CA LYS A 100 21.99 -41.28 16.63
C LYS A 100 20.69 -41.96 16.22
N PHE A 101 19.80 -41.27 15.49
CA PHE A 101 18.44 -41.76 15.23
C PHE A 101 18.17 -42.18 13.77
N GLY A 102 19.03 -41.83 12.81
CA GLY A 102 18.92 -42.26 11.41
C GLY A 102 17.55 -41.95 10.78
N SER A 103 16.83 -42.98 10.32
CA SER A 103 15.49 -42.84 9.72
C SER A 103 14.36 -42.60 10.73
N ASN A 104 14.63 -42.75 12.04
CA ASN A 104 13.64 -42.64 13.12
C ASN A 104 13.53 -41.22 13.69
N ILE A 105 14.20 -40.25 13.06
CA ILE A 105 14.11 -38.81 13.35
C ILE A 105 13.64 -38.04 12.12
N ALA A 106 12.87 -36.97 12.34
CA ALA A 106 12.41 -36.08 11.27
C ALA A 106 12.39 -34.60 11.71
N ILE A 107 12.63 -33.71 10.76
CA ILE A 107 12.56 -32.25 10.93
C ILE A 107 11.10 -31.81 10.76
N ALA A 108 10.58 -31.07 11.75
CA ALA A 108 9.27 -30.44 11.67
C ALA A 108 9.38 -29.11 10.91
N PHE A 109 8.79 -29.02 9.72
CA PHE A 109 8.86 -27.84 8.86
C PHE A 109 7.60 -26.98 8.96
N SER A 110 7.76 -25.73 9.42
CA SER A 110 6.68 -24.75 9.57
C SER A 110 7.06 -23.29 9.23
N GLY A 111 8.33 -22.91 9.37
CA GLY A 111 8.83 -21.55 9.24
C GLY A 111 10.22 -21.46 8.59
N ALA A 112 10.85 -20.29 8.67
CA ALA A 112 12.15 -20.01 8.04
C ALA A 112 13.31 -20.69 8.80
N GLU A 113 13.18 -20.76 10.12
CA GLU A 113 14.06 -21.46 11.04
C GLU A 113 14.19 -22.95 10.67
N ASP A 114 13.08 -23.58 10.30
CA ASP A 114 13.06 -24.99 9.93
C ASP A 114 13.67 -25.24 8.55
N VAL A 115 13.67 -24.25 7.63
CA VAL A 115 14.44 -24.37 6.37
C VAL A 115 15.94 -24.24 6.63
N ALA A 116 16.36 -23.43 7.61
CA ALA A 116 17.76 -23.44 8.06
C ALA A 116 18.17 -24.80 8.62
N LEU A 117 17.28 -25.51 9.33
CA LEU A 117 17.54 -26.90 9.76
C LEU A 117 17.66 -27.88 8.59
N ILE A 118 16.88 -27.70 7.51
CA ILE A 118 17.01 -28.50 6.28
C ILE A 118 18.37 -28.25 5.59
N GLU A 119 18.82 -26.99 5.55
CA GLU A 119 20.17 -26.65 5.07
C GLU A 119 21.26 -27.29 5.93
N TYR A 120 21.19 -27.16 7.27
CA TYR A 120 22.14 -27.83 8.16
C TYR A 120 22.14 -29.35 7.98
N ALA A 121 20.96 -29.99 7.90
CA ALA A 121 20.85 -31.42 7.62
C ALA A 121 21.54 -31.80 6.31
N ARG A 122 21.35 -31.01 5.25
CA ARG A 122 22.00 -31.20 3.96
C ARG A 122 23.53 -31.06 4.04
N LEU A 123 24.03 -30.14 4.87
CA LEU A 123 25.47 -29.95 5.10
C LEU A 123 26.12 -31.13 5.86
N THR A 124 25.39 -31.88 6.69
CA THR A 124 25.92 -33.12 7.32
C THR A 124 26.18 -34.24 6.32
N GLY A 125 25.56 -34.20 5.13
CA GLY A 125 25.60 -35.30 4.17
C GLY A 125 24.82 -36.56 4.58
N ARG A 126 24.16 -36.58 5.75
CA ARG A 126 23.36 -37.70 6.23
C ARG A 126 21.95 -37.70 5.61
N PRO A 127 21.30 -38.86 5.45
CA PRO A 127 19.89 -38.92 5.08
C PRO A 127 19.02 -38.33 6.21
N PHE A 128 18.01 -37.55 5.85
CA PHE A 128 17.07 -36.93 6.78
C PHE A 128 15.64 -36.94 6.25
N ARG A 129 14.66 -36.89 7.15
CA ARG A 129 13.23 -36.79 6.84
C ARG A 129 12.68 -35.43 7.22
N VAL A 130 11.66 -34.97 6.51
CA VAL A 130 10.98 -33.69 6.77
C VAL A 130 9.47 -33.92 6.74
N PHE A 131 8.75 -33.43 7.74
CA PHE A 131 7.28 -33.47 7.79
C PHE A 131 6.72 -32.07 8.03
N SER A 132 5.48 -31.82 7.59
CA SER A 132 4.81 -30.53 7.82
C SER A 132 3.32 -30.70 8.09
N LEU A 133 2.74 -29.77 8.85
CA LEU A 133 1.32 -29.78 9.23
C LEU A 133 0.51 -28.90 8.29
N ASP A 134 -0.19 -29.48 7.31
CA ASP A 134 -1.18 -28.72 6.56
C ASP A 134 -2.48 -28.60 7.35
N THR A 135 -2.66 -27.43 7.96
CA THR A 135 -3.86 -27.08 8.73
C THR A 135 -5.13 -26.88 7.89
N GLY A 136 -5.04 -26.88 6.56
CA GLY A 136 -6.09 -26.46 5.63
C GLY A 136 -6.40 -24.95 5.69
N ARG A 137 -5.51 -24.17 6.34
CA ARG A 137 -5.63 -22.72 6.58
C ARG A 137 -4.26 -22.01 6.48
N LEU A 138 -3.28 -22.60 5.81
CA LEU A 138 -1.97 -21.96 5.57
C LEU A 138 -2.08 -20.88 4.50
N ASN A 139 -1.09 -19.98 4.45
CA ASN A 139 -1.01 -18.96 3.40
C ASN A 139 -0.64 -19.60 2.04
N PRO A 140 -1.15 -19.09 0.90
CA PRO A 140 -0.71 -19.52 -0.44
C PRO A 140 0.82 -19.48 -0.61
N GLU A 141 1.48 -18.50 -0.02
CA GLU A 141 2.94 -18.32 -0.04
C GLU A 141 3.68 -19.41 0.75
N THR A 142 3.04 -20.02 1.76
CA THR A 142 3.61 -21.17 2.50
C THR A 142 3.64 -22.42 1.62
N TYR A 143 2.58 -22.70 0.84
CA TYR A 143 2.59 -23.82 -0.11
C TYR A 143 3.62 -23.62 -1.23
N ARG A 144 3.81 -22.39 -1.71
CA ARG A 144 4.89 -22.07 -2.67
C ARG A 144 6.28 -22.24 -2.08
N LEU A 145 6.46 -21.95 -0.78
CA LEU A 145 7.71 -22.23 -0.08
C LEU A 145 7.96 -23.74 0.02
N PHE A 146 6.95 -24.55 0.34
CA PHE A 146 7.09 -26.01 0.38
C PHE A 146 7.52 -26.59 -0.97
N ASP A 147 6.87 -26.19 -2.06
CA ASP A 147 7.23 -26.57 -3.44
C ASP A 147 8.66 -26.13 -3.82
N ALA A 148 9.09 -24.93 -3.41
CA ALA A 148 10.45 -24.46 -3.64
C ALA A 148 11.50 -25.27 -2.85
N VAL A 149 11.20 -25.62 -1.59
CA VAL A 149 12.08 -26.43 -0.73
C VAL A 149 12.22 -27.86 -1.25
N GLU A 150 11.13 -28.54 -1.63
CA GLU A 150 11.22 -29.86 -2.25
C GLU A 150 12.13 -29.85 -3.49
N LYS A 151 11.96 -28.85 -4.36
CA LYS A 151 12.74 -28.70 -5.60
C LYS A 151 14.21 -28.37 -5.37
N GLN A 152 14.54 -27.48 -4.43
CA GLN A 152 15.91 -27.08 -4.15
C GLN A 152 16.72 -28.20 -3.48
N TYR A 153 16.12 -28.90 -2.52
CA TYR A 153 16.84 -29.90 -1.73
C TYR A 153 16.78 -31.31 -2.32
N GLY A 154 15.79 -31.60 -3.18
CA GLY A 154 15.56 -32.93 -3.76
C GLY A 154 14.82 -33.88 -2.79
N ILE A 155 14.03 -33.32 -1.88
CA ILE A 155 13.35 -34.05 -0.79
C ILE A 155 11.84 -34.15 -1.03
N ARG A 156 11.18 -35.01 -0.25
CA ARG A 156 9.71 -35.05 -0.12
C ARG A 156 9.29 -34.72 1.30
N ILE A 157 8.32 -33.81 1.43
CA ILE A 157 7.76 -33.39 2.71
C ILE A 157 6.56 -34.28 3.05
N GLU A 158 6.61 -34.90 4.22
CA GLU A 158 5.51 -35.72 4.76
C GLU A 158 4.37 -34.80 5.26
N TYR A 159 3.43 -34.45 4.37
CA TYR A 159 2.28 -33.59 4.71
C TYR A 159 1.25 -34.30 5.59
N THR A 160 1.04 -33.78 6.80
CA THR A 160 0.07 -34.31 7.76
C THR A 160 -1.14 -33.39 7.87
N PHE A 161 -2.30 -33.87 7.43
CA PHE A 161 -3.57 -33.13 7.40
C PHE A 161 -4.42 -33.34 8.67
N PRO A 162 -5.34 -32.41 9.01
CA PRO A 162 -6.39 -32.62 10.01
C PRO A 162 -7.34 -33.76 9.63
N ASP A 163 -7.98 -34.33 10.65
CA ASP A 163 -9.10 -35.24 10.42
C ASP A 163 -10.30 -34.46 9.85
N ALA A 164 -10.85 -34.94 8.72
CA ALA A 164 -11.92 -34.26 8.01
C ALA A 164 -13.26 -34.28 8.78
N VAL A 165 -13.53 -35.34 9.55
CA VAL A 165 -14.74 -35.49 10.36
C VAL A 165 -14.69 -34.52 11.54
N GLU A 166 -13.54 -34.44 12.22
CA GLU A 166 -13.34 -33.48 13.32
C GLU A 166 -13.46 -32.02 12.85
N VAL A 167 -12.87 -31.70 11.69
CA VAL A 167 -12.98 -30.36 11.09
C VAL A 167 -14.42 -30.05 10.68
N GLN A 168 -15.13 -31.02 10.10
CA GLN A 168 -16.53 -30.86 9.71
C GLN A 168 -17.43 -30.64 10.94
N ALA A 169 -17.21 -31.37 12.03
CA ALA A 169 -17.94 -31.19 13.29
C ALA A 169 -17.68 -29.80 13.90
N LEU A 170 -16.41 -29.38 13.98
CA LEU A 170 -16.03 -28.06 14.49
C LEU A 170 -16.72 -26.94 13.68
N VAL A 171 -16.65 -27.00 12.35
CA VAL A 171 -17.24 -25.97 11.47
C VAL A 171 -18.76 -25.97 11.48
N ARG A 172 -19.42 -27.13 11.57
CA ARG A 172 -20.89 -27.21 11.69
C ARG A 172 -21.40 -26.63 13.00
N ASN A 173 -20.71 -26.90 14.11
CA ASN A 173 -21.18 -26.52 15.44
C ASN A 173 -20.81 -25.08 15.82
N LYS A 174 -19.65 -24.58 15.34
CA LYS A 174 -19.09 -23.28 15.75
C LYS A 174 -18.71 -22.34 14.60
N GLY A 175 -18.95 -22.73 13.34
CA GLY A 175 -18.62 -21.94 12.16
C GLY A 175 -17.15 -21.97 11.75
N LEU A 176 -16.83 -21.24 10.67
CA LEU A 176 -15.49 -21.24 10.03
C LEU A 176 -14.40 -20.47 10.81
N PHE A 177 -14.79 -19.65 11.77
CA PHE A 177 -13.97 -18.63 12.41
C PHE A 177 -14.15 -18.54 13.94
N SER A 178 -14.66 -19.60 14.58
CA SER A 178 -14.98 -19.62 16.03
C SER A 178 -13.87 -19.05 16.90
N PHE A 179 -12.61 -19.33 16.52
CA PHE A 179 -11.39 -18.96 17.23
C PHE A 179 -11.16 -17.45 17.45
N TYR A 180 -11.95 -16.57 16.82
CA TYR A 180 -11.98 -15.14 17.18
C TYR A 180 -12.88 -14.83 18.39
N GLU A 181 -13.82 -15.72 18.71
CA GLU A 181 -14.82 -15.61 19.77
C GLU A 181 -14.48 -16.54 20.96
N ASP A 182 -14.13 -17.80 20.69
CA ASP A 182 -13.84 -18.83 21.70
C ASP A 182 -12.34 -19.13 21.90
N GLY A 183 -11.48 -18.38 21.21
CA GLY A 183 -10.03 -18.52 21.27
C GLY A 183 -9.48 -19.68 20.43
N HIS A 184 -8.22 -19.58 20.02
CA HIS A 184 -7.65 -20.49 19.02
C HIS A 184 -7.36 -21.92 19.50
N GLN A 185 -7.45 -22.20 20.80
CA GLN A 185 -6.95 -23.44 21.40
C GLN A 185 -7.65 -24.68 20.83
N GLU A 186 -8.99 -24.69 20.68
CA GLU A 186 -9.69 -25.83 20.08
C GLU A 186 -9.40 -25.98 18.58
N CYS A 187 -9.42 -24.87 17.83
CA CYS A 187 -9.09 -24.88 16.40
C CYS A 187 -7.68 -25.43 16.17
N CYS A 188 -6.69 -25.04 16.98
CA CYS A 188 -5.34 -25.60 16.91
C CYS A 188 -5.25 -27.03 17.46
N ARG A 189 -6.06 -27.43 18.44
CA ARG A 189 -6.14 -28.83 18.90
C ARG A 189 -6.52 -29.77 17.75
N VAL A 190 -7.57 -29.42 17.02
CA VAL A 190 -8.06 -30.19 15.85
C VAL A 190 -7.10 -30.07 14.65
N ARG A 191 -6.66 -28.86 14.30
CA ARG A 191 -5.91 -28.62 13.06
C ARG A 191 -4.39 -28.77 13.15
N LYS A 192 -3.81 -28.84 14.36
CA LYS A 192 -2.35 -28.93 14.58
C LYS A 192 -1.96 -30.03 15.56
N VAL A 193 -2.49 -30.01 16.79
CA VAL A 193 -2.02 -30.89 17.86
C VAL A 193 -2.34 -32.37 17.58
N ARG A 194 -3.58 -32.67 17.15
CA ARG A 194 -3.97 -34.04 16.77
C ARG A 194 -3.21 -34.57 15.55
N PRO A 195 -3.06 -33.80 14.44
CA PRO A 195 -2.16 -34.15 13.34
C PRO A 195 -0.72 -34.40 13.78
N LEU A 196 -0.13 -33.48 14.55
CA LEU A 196 1.25 -33.62 15.04
C LEU A 196 1.43 -34.91 15.84
N ARG A 197 0.52 -35.20 16.77
CA ARG A 197 0.56 -36.45 17.55
C ARG A 197 0.52 -37.70 16.68
N ARG A 198 -0.16 -37.69 15.52
CA ARG A 198 -0.13 -38.81 14.57
C ARG A 198 1.21 -38.93 13.84
N ALA A 199 1.82 -37.81 13.46
CA ALA A 199 3.14 -37.81 12.81
C ALA A 199 4.24 -38.29 13.78
N LEU A 200 4.25 -37.79 15.02
CA LEU A 200 5.27 -38.11 16.02
C LEU A 200 5.22 -39.57 16.49
N LYS A 201 4.04 -40.21 16.50
CA LYS A 201 3.89 -41.65 16.80
C LYS A 201 4.66 -42.59 15.85
N GLY A 202 5.20 -42.10 14.74
CA GLY A 202 6.06 -42.86 13.82
C GLY A 202 7.57 -42.62 14.02
N LEU A 203 7.98 -41.94 15.08
CA LEU A 203 9.36 -41.44 15.28
C LEU A 203 9.87 -41.72 16.69
N LYS A 204 11.18 -41.98 16.84
CA LYS A 204 11.87 -42.00 18.14
C LYS A 204 12.39 -40.60 18.53
N ALA A 205 12.59 -39.72 17.55
CA ALA A 205 12.98 -38.34 17.81
C ALA A 205 12.40 -37.34 16.79
N TRP A 206 12.39 -36.06 17.14
CA TRP A 206 12.00 -34.98 16.23
C TRP A 206 12.84 -33.71 16.43
N ILE A 207 13.04 -32.96 15.35
CA ILE A 207 13.86 -31.74 15.33
C ILE A 207 12.95 -30.53 15.08
N THR A 208 13.10 -29.45 15.85
CA THR A 208 12.31 -28.22 15.70
C THR A 208 13.18 -26.97 15.67
N GLY A 209 12.80 -25.96 14.86
CA GLY A 209 13.50 -24.67 14.78
C GLY A 209 13.24 -23.70 15.95
N GLN A 210 12.90 -24.21 17.13
CA GLN A 210 12.65 -23.36 18.30
C GLN A 210 13.94 -22.71 18.82
N ARG A 211 13.83 -21.42 19.14
CA ARG A 211 14.89 -20.59 19.74
C ARG A 211 14.45 -20.05 21.11
N LYS A 212 15.40 -19.78 22.02
CA LYS A 212 15.11 -19.15 23.33
C LYS A 212 14.60 -17.71 23.18
N ASP A 213 15.14 -16.94 22.24
CA ASP A 213 14.77 -15.54 21.97
C ASP A 213 13.37 -15.35 21.34
N GLN A 214 12.81 -16.41 20.76
CA GLN A 214 11.58 -16.37 19.95
C GLN A 214 10.29 -16.18 20.77
N SER A 215 10.30 -16.43 22.08
CA SER A 215 9.13 -16.15 22.93
C SER A 215 9.51 -15.97 24.40
N PRO A 216 9.59 -14.72 24.90
CA PRO A 216 10.07 -14.39 26.24
C PRO A 216 9.34 -15.09 27.40
N GLY A 217 8.09 -15.51 27.21
CA GLY A 217 7.27 -16.16 28.23
C GLY A 217 7.03 -17.66 28.05
N THR A 218 7.50 -18.29 26.97
CA THR A 218 7.19 -19.70 26.66
C THR A 218 8.34 -20.52 26.06
N ARG A 219 9.50 -19.91 25.79
CA ARG A 219 10.65 -20.58 25.14
C ARG A 219 12.01 -20.25 25.75
N SER A 220 12.09 -19.30 26.69
CA SER A 220 13.33 -18.85 27.33
C SER A 220 14.18 -19.97 27.94
N GLU A 221 13.54 -20.99 28.50
CA GLU A 221 14.19 -22.15 29.15
C GLU A 221 14.24 -23.41 28.25
N ILE A 222 14.07 -23.31 26.91
CA ILE A 222 14.08 -24.51 26.06
C ILE A 222 15.50 -25.11 25.95
N PRO A 223 15.70 -26.40 26.27
CA PRO A 223 17.00 -27.07 26.12
C PRO A 223 17.25 -27.52 24.67
N ILE A 224 18.53 -27.75 24.34
CA ILE A 224 18.96 -28.22 23.02
C ILE A 224 18.46 -29.63 22.72
N VAL A 225 18.43 -30.50 23.72
CA VAL A 225 17.81 -31.82 23.65
C VAL A 225 17.04 -32.10 24.94
N GLN A 226 15.90 -32.76 24.84
CA GLN A 226 15.11 -33.24 25.98
C GLN A 226 14.30 -34.45 25.56
N VAL A 227 13.91 -35.29 26.52
CA VAL A 227 12.71 -36.13 26.37
C VAL A 227 11.50 -35.20 26.18
N ASP A 228 10.60 -35.51 25.25
CA ASP A 228 9.43 -34.67 25.00
C ASP A 228 8.39 -34.82 26.14
N PRO A 229 8.02 -33.74 26.85
CA PRO A 229 7.11 -33.82 27.99
C PRO A 229 5.61 -33.87 27.61
N VAL A 230 5.27 -33.86 26.30
CA VAL A 230 3.88 -33.73 25.83
C VAL A 230 3.48 -34.78 24.79
N PHE A 231 4.44 -35.28 24.00
CA PHE A 231 4.20 -36.24 22.92
C PHE A 231 4.97 -37.54 23.10
N GLU A 232 4.32 -38.62 22.68
CA GLU A 232 4.87 -39.98 22.66
C GLU A 232 5.31 -40.34 21.24
N GLY A 233 6.36 -41.15 21.15
CA GLY A 233 6.98 -41.58 19.92
C GLY A 233 6.56 -42.97 19.49
N LEU A 234 7.43 -43.63 18.72
CA LEU A 234 7.23 -44.96 18.15
C LEU A 234 7.05 -46.05 19.21
N ASP A 235 7.82 -45.97 20.31
CA ASP A 235 7.82 -46.99 21.35
C ASP A 235 6.64 -46.85 22.34
N GLY A 236 5.95 -45.70 22.32
CA GLY A 236 4.76 -45.40 23.14
C GLY A 236 5.03 -45.05 24.60
N GLY A 237 4.13 -44.30 25.22
CA GLY A 237 4.23 -43.89 26.62
C GLY A 237 5.23 -42.74 26.89
N VAL A 238 5.21 -42.24 28.12
CA VAL A 238 6.08 -41.13 28.57
C VAL A 238 7.55 -41.57 28.48
N GLY A 239 8.40 -40.76 27.84
CA GLY A 239 9.81 -41.10 27.59
C GLY A 239 10.13 -41.46 26.14
N SER A 240 9.16 -41.94 25.37
CA SER A 240 9.37 -42.56 24.05
C SER A 240 9.72 -41.64 22.87
N LEU A 241 9.84 -40.32 23.09
CA LEU A 241 10.17 -39.35 22.06
C LEU A 241 11.23 -38.37 22.53
N VAL A 242 12.32 -38.22 21.77
CA VAL A 242 13.36 -37.23 22.05
C VAL A 242 13.21 -36.01 21.15
N LYS A 243 13.20 -34.83 21.73
CA LYS A 243 13.07 -33.55 21.02
C LYS A 243 14.41 -32.82 20.95
N TRP A 244 14.80 -32.44 19.75
CA TRP A 244 16.00 -31.69 19.45
C TRP A 244 15.67 -30.27 18.97
N ASN A 245 16.38 -29.27 19.50
CA ASN A 245 16.21 -27.85 19.20
C ASN A 245 17.59 -27.22 18.85
N PRO A 246 18.15 -27.51 17.65
CA PRO A 246 19.51 -27.10 17.29
C PRO A 246 19.72 -25.58 17.19
N LEU A 247 18.63 -24.82 17.14
CA LEU A 247 18.65 -23.34 17.13
C LEU A 247 18.31 -22.73 18.50
N ALA A 248 18.24 -23.52 19.58
CA ALA A 248 17.82 -23.04 20.91
C ALA A 248 18.65 -21.84 21.40
N ASN A 249 19.98 -21.90 21.23
CA ASN A 249 20.93 -20.87 21.64
C ASN A 249 21.31 -19.88 20.54
N VAL A 250 20.64 -19.90 19.37
CA VAL A 250 20.94 -19.01 18.24
C VAL A 250 19.97 -17.82 18.24
N GLU A 251 20.49 -16.59 18.10
CA GLU A 251 19.63 -15.42 17.95
C GLU A 251 18.97 -15.38 16.56
N GLY A 252 17.74 -14.86 16.50
CA GLY A 252 17.01 -14.72 15.25
C GLY A 252 17.75 -13.91 14.18
N VAL A 253 18.58 -12.92 14.60
CA VAL A 253 19.39 -12.10 13.67
C VAL A 253 20.43 -12.93 12.91
N ASP A 254 20.96 -13.98 13.53
CA ASP A 254 21.96 -14.87 12.95
C ASP A 254 21.34 -15.93 12.07
N VAL A 255 20.20 -16.52 12.48
CA VAL A 255 19.39 -17.39 11.59
C VAL A 255 19.03 -16.64 10.31
N TRP A 256 18.58 -15.39 10.43
CA TRP A 256 18.29 -14.55 9.26
C TRP A 256 19.53 -14.23 8.42
N SER A 257 20.72 -14.19 9.00
CA SER A 257 21.97 -13.94 8.28
C SER A 257 22.49 -15.19 7.58
N PHE A 258 22.36 -16.36 8.21
CA PHE A 258 22.61 -17.67 7.62
C PHE A 258 21.72 -17.90 6.39
N LEU A 259 20.39 -17.76 6.53
CA LEU A 259 19.41 -17.92 5.43
C LEU A 259 19.74 -17.07 4.19
N ARG A 260 20.24 -15.83 4.40
CA ARG A 260 20.66 -14.94 3.30
C ARG A 260 22.01 -15.32 2.68
N THR A 261 22.91 -15.90 3.46
CA THR A 261 24.28 -16.23 3.03
C THR A 261 24.29 -17.54 2.23
N MET A 262 23.44 -18.48 2.63
CA MET A 262 23.26 -19.80 2.01
C MET A 262 22.18 -19.82 0.89
N ASP A 263 21.61 -18.66 0.54
CA ASP A 263 20.53 -18.50 -0.46
C ASP A 263 19.35 -19.48 -0.27
N VAL A 264 18.91 -19.61 0.98
CA VAL A 264 17.86 -20.57 1.39
C VAL A 264 16.48 -20.00 1.05
N PRO A 265 15.53 -20.82 0.54
CA PRO A 265 14.16 -20.38 0.29
C PRO A 265 13.49 -19.85 1.55
N VAL A 266 12.94 -18.63 1.46
CA VAL A 266 12.18 -18.00 2.54
C VAL A 266 10.79 -17.57 2.06
N ASN A 267 9.82 -17.58 2.97
CA ASN A 267 8.44 -17.21 2.64
C ASN A 267 8.38 -15.74 2.16
N ALA A 268 7.76 -15.49 1.01
CA ALA A 268 7.63 -14.14 0.43
C ALA A 268 6.89 -13.14 1.34
N LEU A 269 6.10 -13.61 2.31
CA LEU A 269 5.43 -12.75 3.30
C LEU A 269 6.42 -12.06 4.27
N HIS A 270 7.61 -12.61 4.50
CA HIS A 270 8.62 -11.94 5.35
C HIS A 270 9.03 -10.58 4.78
N ALA A 271 9.12 -10.44 3.45
CA ALA A 271 9.36 -9.16 2.78
C ALA A 271 8.21 -8.15 2.95
N GLN A 272 7.05 -8.59 3.44
CA GLN A 272 5.84 -7.79 3.70
C GLN A 272 5.64 -7.48 5.19
N GLY A 273 6.57 -7.89 6.07
CA GLY A 273 6.52 -7.62 7.52
C GLY A 273 5.95 -8.75 8.38
N TYR A 274 5.64 -9.91 7.80
CA TYR A 274 5.26 -11.09 8.56
C TYR A 274 6.53 -11.74 9.14
N VAL A 275 6.86 -11.47 10.41
CA VAL A 275 8.10 -12.02 11.01
C VAL A 275 7.89 -13.47 11.44
N SER A 276 6.90 -13.77 12.29
CA SER A 276 6.43 -15.15 12.52
C SER A 276 5.23 -15.48 11.64
N ILE A 277 5.26 -16.60 10.92
CA ILE A 277 4.20 -17.05 10.01
C ILE A 277 3.49 -18.30 10.55
N GLY A 278 2.19 -18.41 10.28
CA GLY A 278 1.40 -19.60 10.57
C GLY A 278 0.20 -19.70 9.63
N CYS A 279 -0.94 -20.11 10.17
CA CYS A 279 -2.23 -20.08 9.46
C CYS A 279 -2.59 -18.64 9.08
N GLU A 280 -3.09 -18.43 7.86
CA GLU A 280 -3.51 -17.14 7.31
C GLU A 280 -4.36 -16.31 8.29
N PRO A 281 -5.49 -16.80 8.83
CA PRO A 281 -6.33 -15.97 9.72
C PRO A 281 -5.67 -15.70 11.08
N CYS A 282 -4.67 -16.49 11.46
CA CYS A 282 -3.96 -16.37 12.74
C CYS A 282 -2.66 -15.55 12.64
N THR A 283 -2.38 -14.94 11.49
CA THR A 283 -1.09 -14.29 11.20
C THR A 283 -1.30 -12.91 10.56
N ARG A 284 -0.71 -11.87 11.14
CA ARG A 284 -0.63 -10.51 10.56
C ARG A 284 0.82 -10.05 10.49
N PRO A 285 1.17 -9.05 9.65
CA PRO A 285 2.49 -8.44 9.72
C PRO A 285 2.68 -7.78 11.08
N VAL A 286 3.87 -7.93 11.66
CA VAL A 286 4.29 -7.15 12.82
C VAL A 286 4.93 -5.86 12.35
N LEU A 287 4.88 -4.87 13.23
CA LEU A 287 5.53 -3.62 12.99
C LEU A 287 7.00 -3.73 13.38
N PRO A 288 7.85 -2.89 12.81
CA PRO A 288 9.16 -2.63 13.37
C PRO A 288 9.22 -2.44 14.89
N GLY A 289 10.12 -3.16 15.57
CA GLY A 289 10.31 -3.04 17.03
C GLY A 289 9.31 -3.86 17.84
N GLN A 290 8.18 -4.23 17.24
CA GLN A 290 7.29 -5.24 17.80
C GLN A 290 7.96 -6.61 17.79
N HIS A 291 7.66 -7.39 18.83
CA HIS A 291 8.18 -8.73 19.01
C HIS A 291 7.62 -9.68 17.94
N GLU A 292 8.41 -10.64 17.47
CA GLU A 292 8.05 -11.47 16.30
C GLU A 292 6.74 -12.26 16.46
N ARG A 293 6.35 -12.56 17.70
CA ARG A 293 5.11 -13.25 18.07
C ARG A 293 3.87 -12.36 18.11
N GLU A 294 3.98 -11.03 18.08
CA GLU A 294 2.80 -10.14 18.12
C GLU A 294 1.88 -10.29 16.91
N GLY A 295 2.40 -10.80 15.79
CA GLY A 295 1.63 -11.09 14.58
C GLY A 295 0.74 -12.34 14.71
N ARG A 296 0.92 -13.14 15.76
CA ARG A 296 0.29 -14.44 15.98
C ARG A 296 -0.83 -14.33 17.00
N TRP A 297 -2.02 -14.83 16.67
CA TRP A 297 -3.24 -14.71 17.50
C TRP A 297 -3.39 -13.30 18.05
N TRP A 298 -3.36 -12.35 17.13
CA TRP A 298 -3.16 -10.93 17.42
C TRP A 298 -4.34 -10.27 18.16
N TRP A 299 -5.44 -11.00 18.33
CA TRP A 299 -6.63 -10.66 19.11
C TRP A 299 -6.59 -11.22 20.55
N GLU A 300 -5.60 -12.07 20.89
CA GLU A 300 -5.45 -12.70 22.21
C GLU A 300 -4.28 -12.10 23.01
N ASP A 301 -4.31 -12.27 24.33
CA ASP A 301 -3.28 -11.79 25.25
C ASP A 301 -1.90 -12.39 25.01
N ALA A 302 -0.84 -11.63 25.29
CA ALA A 302 0.54 -12.04 25.03
C ALA A 302 0.93 -13.40 25.66
N LYS A 303 0.43 -13.70 26.87
CA LYS A 303 0.63 -15.00 27.54
C LYS A 303 -0.08 -16.18 26.85
N ALA A 304 -1.12 -15.93 26.05
CA ALA A 304 -1.92 -16.95 25.40
C ALA A 304 -1.41 -17.36 24.01
N LYS A 305 -0.44 -16.64 23.42
CA LYS A 305 0.00 -16.76 22.02
C LYS A 305 0.84 -18.01 21.69
N GLU A 306 0.44 -19.19 22.15
CA GLU A 306 0.99 -20.50 21.77
C GLU A 306 -0.10 -21.54 21.47
N CYS A 307 0.01 -22.21 20.32
CA CYS A 307 -0.95 -23.21 19.84
C CYS A 307 -0.90 -24.58 20.52
N GLY A 308 -0.36 -24.66 21.73
CA GLY A 308 -0.35 -25.89 22.53
C GLY A 308 0.71 -26.94 22.17
N LEU A 309 1.51 -26.73 21.12
CA LEU A 309 2.50 -27.72 20.63
C LEU A 309 3.72 -27.90 21.56
N HIS A 310 3.94 -26.99 22.52
CA HIS A 310 5.14 -27.01 23.37
C HIS A 310 4.83 -26.63 24.83
N LYS A 311 3.62 -26.96 25.32
CA LYS A 311 3.12 -26.52 26.65
C LYS A 311 3.91 -27.09 27.84
N GLY A 312 4.63 -28.20 27.68
CA GLY A 312 5.34 -28.85 28.80
C GLY A 312 6.60 -28.14 29.29
N ASN A 313 7.12 -27.15 28.57
CA ASN A 313 8.26 -26.32 28.99
C ASN A 313 7.83 -25.04 29.74
N ILE A 314 6.54 -24.93 30.11
CA ILE A 314 6.02 -23.83 30.92
C ILE A 314 5.87 -24.36 32.34
N LYS A 315 6.59 -23.79 33.31
CA LYS A 315 6.42 -24.09 34.73
C LYS A 315 4.95 -23.87 35.09
N LYS A 316 4.28 -24.91 35.60
CA LYS A 316 2.97 -24.75 36.20
C LYS A 316 3.14 -24.00 37.52
N GLU A 317 2.36 -22.96 37.71
CA GLU A 317 1.88 -22.62 39.05
C GLU A 317 0.72 -23.60 39.27
N ASP A 318 0.89 -24.56 40.18
CA ASP A 318 -0.11 -25.60 40.43
C ASP A 318 -1.26 -25.02 41.27
N ASP A 319 -2.39 -24.74 40.61
CA ASP A 319 -3.70 -24.61 41.25
C ASP A 319 -4.20 -26.02 41.63
N ASP A 320 -4.14 -26.42 42.91
CA ASP A 320 -5.07 -27.38 43.55
C ASP A 320 -4.87 -27.47 45.09
N ASP A 321 -5.75 -26.75 45.80
CA ASP A 321 -6.42 -26.94 47.12
C ASP A 321 -5.79 -27.63 48.39
N VAL A 322 -6.31 -27.21 49.55
CA VAL A 322 -6.34 -27.84 50.91
C VAL A 322 -5.19 -27.56 51.91
N THR A 323 -5.38 -26.46 52.66
CA THR A 323 -5.07 -26.23 54.10
C THR A 323 -3.75 -26.70 54.72
N ALA A 324 -2.84 -25.75 54.98
CA ALA A 324 -2.00 -25.74 56.18
C ALA A 324 -1.66 -24.28 56.57
N ASP A 325 -1.74 -23.95 57.86
CA ASP A 325 -1.48 -22.60 58.39
C ASP A 325 0.00 -22.21 58.27
N LEU A 326 0.33 -21.44 57.22
CA LEU A 326 1.58 -20.67 57.14
C LEU A 326 1.28 -19.24 56.70
N ALA A 327 1.66 -18.28 57.55
CA ALA A 327 1.42 -16.86 57.31
C ALA A 327 2.02 -16.40 55.98
N PRO A 328 1.34 -15.52 55.21
CA PRO A 328 1.76 -15.17 53.87
C PRO A 328 3.12 -14.47 53.90
N ALA A 329 4.08 -15.03 53.15
CA ALA A 329 5.34 -14.35 52.86
C ALA A 329 5.03 -12.98 52.25
N ILE A 330 5.48 -11.91 52.92
CA ILE A 330 5.17 -10.54 52.54
C ILE A 330 5.88 -10.22 51.23
N VAL A 331 5.17 -10.41 50.11
CA VAL A 331 5.62 -9.95 48.79
C VAL A 331 5.71 -8.43 48.86
N LYS A 332 6.95 -7.92 48.87
CA LYS A 332 7.22 -6.49 48.97
C LYS A 332 6.52 -5.74 47.83
N ASP A 333 5.83 -4.66 48.18
CA ASP A 333 5.11 -3.86 47.20
C ASP A 333 6.08 -3.06 46.32
N ILE A 334 5.65 -2.75 45.10
CA ILE A 334 6.48 -2.14 44.06
C ILE A 334 5.95 -0.76 43.63
N PHE A 335 6.81 0.05 43.01
CA PHE A 335 6.62 1.48 42.76
C PHE A 335 6.51 2.32 44.05
N GLU A 336 7.32 2.01 45.07
CA GLU A 336 7.38 2.78 46.31
C GLU A 336 8.16 4.10 46.10
N SER A 337 7.46 5.24 46.12
CA SER A 337 8.05 6.58 46.04
C SER A 337 7.08 7.62 46.61
N SER A 338 7.61 8.70 47.20
CA SER A 338 6.80 9.83 47.70
C SER A 338 5.99 10.53 46.60
N ASN A 339 6.36 10.34 45.33
CA ASN A 339 5.68 10.92 44.16
C ASN A 339 4.69 9.96 43.48
N VAL A 340 4.56 8.71 43.95
CA VAL A 340 3.62 7.70 43.41
C VAL A 340 2.53 7.42 44.44
N VAL A 341 1.32 7.89 44.16
CA VAL A 341 0.17 7.70 45.07
C VAL A 341 -0.40 6.28 44.93
N ALA A 342 -0.41 5.51 46.01
CA ALA A 342 -1.17 4.26 46.06
C ALA A 342 -2.68 4.55 46.11
N LEU A 343 -3.43 4.02 45.14
CA LEU A 343 -4.88 4.16 45.07
C LEU A 343 -5.57 2.91 45.62
N SER A 344 -6.62 3.11 46.41
CA SER A 344 -7.60 2.08 46.74
C SER A 344 -8.68 2.00 45.65
N ARG A 345 -9.56 1.00 45.73
CA ARG A 345 -10.72 0.85 44.85
C ARG A 345 -11.59 2.13 44.81
N GLY A 346 -11.93 2.67 45.98
CA GLY A 346 -12.65 3.94 46.08
C GLY A 346 -11.88 5.14 45.50
N GLY A 347 -10.54 5.09 45.51
CA GLY A 347 -9.70 6.05 44.80
C GLY A 347 -9.89 6.00 43.28
N ILE A 348 -9.90 4.80 42.70
CA ILE A 348 -10.19 4.58 41.28
C ILE A 348 -11.63 4.95 40.92
N GLU A 349 -12.62 4.55 41.72
CA GLU A 349 -14.04 4.87 41.47
C GLU A 349 -14.29 6.39 41.52
N ASN A 350 -13.54 7.11 42.35
CA ASN A 350 -13.49 8.58 42.33
C ASN A 350 -12.79 9.13 41.08
N LEU A 351 -11.72 8.51 40.60
CA LEU A 351 -11.12 8.89 39.31
C LEU A 351 -12.02 8.56 38.12
N LEU A 352 -12.91 7.57 38.16
CA LEU A 352 -13.87 7.34 37.09
C LEU A 352 -14.91 8.48 36.98
N LYS A 353 -15.26 9.12 38.10
CA LYS A 353 -16.20 10.26 38.16
C LYS A 353 -15.53 11.58 37.74
N LEU A 354 -15.88 12.10 36.56
CA LEU A 354 -15.24 13.28 35.97
C LEU A 354 -15.21 14.52 36.89
N GLY A 355 -16.30 14.80 37.60
CA GLY A 355 -16.41 15.95 38.52
C GLY A 355 -15.42 15.94 39.69
N ASN A 356 -14.84 14.78 40.02
CA ASN A 356 -13.92 14.64 41.16
C ASN A 356 -12.44 14.88 40.76
N ARG A 357 -12.14 15.06 39.45
CA ARG A 357 -10.76 15.25 38.96
C ARG A 357 -10.32 16.71 39.00
N LYS A 358 -9.55 17.10 40.03
CA LYS A 358 -8.93 18.44 40.10
C LYS A 358 -7.77 18.63 39.11
N GLU A 359 -7.11 17.55 38.73
CA GLU A 359 -5.91 17.49 37.88
C GLU A 359 -5.90 16.16 37.08
N PRO A 360 -5.11 16.04 36.00
CA PRO A 360 -4.91 14.76 35.31
C PRO A 360 -4.07 13.76 36.13
N TRP A 361 -4.41 12.47 36.02
CA TRP A 361 -3.71 11.37 36.71
C TRP A 361 -3.16 10.37 35.71
N LEU A 362 -1.92 9.93 35.90
CA LEU A 362 -1.33 8.76 35.26
C LEU A 362 -1.33 7.61 36.28
N VAL A 363 -1.95 6.48 35.93
CA VAL A 363 -2.14 5.35 36.84
C VAL A 363 -1.57 4.08 36.20
N VAL A 364 -0.70 3.37 36.91
CA VAL A 364 -0.32 1.99 36.57
C VAL A 364 -1.25 1.01 37.28
N LEU A 365 -1.85 0.10 36.51
CA LEU A 365 -2.49 -1.12 37.00
C LEU A 365 -1.41 -2.21 37.03
N TYR A 366 -1.08 -2.70 38.22
CA TYR A 366 0.04 -3.61 38.44
C TYR A 366 -0.34 -4.78 39.34
N ALA A 367 0.56 -5.77 39.39
CA ALA A 367 0.55 -6.88 40.33
C ALA A 367 1.99 -7.07 40.83
N PRO A 368 2.25 -7.22 42.16
CA PRO A 368 3.61 -7.29 42.71
C PRO A 368 4.44 -8.47 42.18
N TRP A 369 3.79 -9.59 41.89
CA TRP A 369 4.41 -10.80 41.33
C TRP A 369 4.74 -10.71 39.83
N CYS A 370 4.34 -9.65 39.13
CA CYS A 370 4.50 -9.57 37.67
C CYS A 370 5.91 -9.05 37.27
N PRO A 371 6.73 -9.84 36.54
CA PRO A 371 8.08 -9.42 36.14
C PRO A 371 8.10 -8.15 35.28
N PHE A 372 7.07 -7.94 34.45
CA PHE A 372 6.96 -6.72 33.63
C PHE A 372 6.62 -5.47 34.45
N CYS A 373 6.00 -5.62 35.62
CA CYS A 373 5.79 -4.51 36.54
C CYS A 373 7.09 -4.17 37.28
N GLN A 374 7.79 -5.19 37.77
CA GLN A 374 9.09 -5.07 38.44
C GLN A 374 10.14 -4.43 37.52
N ALA A 375 10.27 -4.90 36.27
CA ALA A 375 11.19 -4.34 35.27
C ALA A 375 10.91 -2.87 34.89
N MET A 376 9.69 -2.39 35.12
CA MET A 376 9.30 -0.99 34.88
C MET A 376 9.53 -0.08 36.09
N GLU A 377 9.74 -0.63 37.29
CA GLU A 377 9.68 0.09 38.56
C GLU A 377 10.52 1.36 38.59
N ALA A 378 11.82 1.24 38.29
CA ALA A 378 12.74 2.38 38.25
C ALA A 378 12.29 3.48 37.26
N SER A 379 11.87 3.10 36.05
CA SER A 379 11.41 4.06 35.03
C SER A 379 10.11 4.78 35.42
N TYR A 380 9.20 4.09 36.11
CA TYR A 380 7.93 4.69 36.52
C TYR A 380 8.08 5.60 37.75
N VAL A 381 9.01 5.28 38.66
CA VAL A 381 9.39 6.15 39.78
C VAL A 381 10.11 7.40 39.29
N GLU A 382 11.10 7.27 38.41
CA GLU A 382 11.82 8.43 37.82
C GLU A 382 10.88 9.33 36.99
N LEU A 383 9.91 8.74 36.29
CA LEU A 383 8.82 9.46 35.64
C LEU A 383 8.01 10.27 36.65
N ALA A 384 7.64 9.69 37.79
CA ALA A 384 6.83 10.37 38.80
C ALA A 384 7.50 11.65 39.31
N GLU A 385 8.81 11.60 39.58
CA GLU A 385 9.62 12.76 39.96
C GLU A 385 9.64 13.84 38.85
N LYS A 386 9.90 13.45 37.61
CA LYS A 386 9.93 14.36 36.44
C LYS A 386 8.56 14.96 36.08
N VAL A 387 7.47 14.32 36.48
CA VAL A 387 6.09 14.69 36.13
C VAL A 387 5.38 15.47 37.25
N ALA A 388 5.70 15.21 38.53
CA ALA A 388 5.12 15.89 39.68
C ALA A 388 5.27 17.42 39.61
N VAL A 389 6.47 17.90 39.23
CA VAL A 389 6.79 19.33 39.03
C VAL A 389 5.92 20.00 37.94
N LYS A 390 5.22 19.21 37.12
CA LYS A 390 4.45 19.68 35.94
C LYS A 390 2.93 19.53 36.10
N GLY A 391 2.42 19.20 37.29
CA GLY A 391 0.98 19.20 37.59
C GLY A 391 0.17 18.06 36.93
N VAL A 392 0.76 16.86 36.87
CA VAL A 392 0.05 15.59 36.64
C VAL A 392 0.39 14.71 37.85
N LYS A 393 -0.61 14.07 38.47
CA LYS A 393 -0.35 13.09 39.53
C LYS A 393 -0.02 11.74 38.95
N VAL A 394 0.95 11.05 39.55
CA VAL A 394 1.31 9.68 39.20
C VAL A 394 0.89 8.76 40.34
N ALA A 395 0.35 7.60 39.99
CA ALA A 395 -0.30 6.71 40.93
C ALA A 395 -0.17 5.24 40.53
N LYS A 396 -0.31 4.36 41.52
CA LYS A 396 -0.32 2.91 41.35
C LYS A 396 -1.62 2.32 41.90
N PHE A 397 -2.19 1.35 41.19
CA PHE A 397 -3.35 0.58 41.63
C PHE A 397 -3.04 -0.91 41.50
N ARG A 398 -3.02 -1.59 42.64
CA ARG A 398 -2.84 -3.04 42.71
C ARG A 398 -4.12 -3.71 42.21
N ALA A 399 -4.04 -4.37 41.06
CA ALA A 399 -5.20 -4.87 40.32
C ALA A 399 -5.18 -6.39 40.10
N ASP A 400 -4.43 -7.13 40.92
CA ASP A 400 -4.57 -8.57 41.14
C ASP A 400 -5.55 -8.87 42.30
N GLY A 401 -5.70 -10.16 42.64
CA GLY A 401 -6.65 -10.62 43.66
C GLY A 401 -8.07 -10.11 43.42
N ASP A 402 -8.77 -9.73 44.50
CA ASP A 402 -10.16 -9.27 44.50
C ASP A 402 -10.43 -8.01 43.66
N GLN A 403 -9.38 -7.29 43.23
CA GLN A 403 -9.50 -6.09 42.39
C GLN A 403 -9.43 -6.37 40.88
N LYS A 404 -9.05 -7.59 40.49
CA LYS A 404 -8.80 -8.00 39.10
C LYS A 404 -10.05 -7.95 38.23
N GLU A 405 -11.16 -8.48 38.72
CA GLU A 405 -12.45 -8.51 38.00
C GLU A 405 -13.04 -7.11 37.83
N PHE A 406 -12.95 -6.27 38.86
CA PHE A 406 -13.28 -4.85 38.78
C PHE A 406 -12.41 -4.11 37.74
N ALA A 407 -11.09 -4.32 37.76
CA ALA A 407 -10.18 -3.68 36.81
C ALA A 407 -10.36 -4.17 35.37
N LYS A 408 -10.74 -5.44 35.14
CA LYS A 408 -11.11 -5.93 33.81
C LYS A 408 -12.33 -5.18 33.25
N GLN A 409 -13.39 -5.07 34.07
CA GLN A 409 -14.67 -4.48 33.67
C GLN A 409 -14.58 -2.96 33.49
N GLU A 410 -14.13 -2.23 34.52
CA GLU A 410 -14.19 -0.76 34.56
C GLU A 410 -12.94 -0.09 33.96
N LEU A 411 -11.78 -0.76 33.99
CA LEU A 411 -10.49 -0.17 33.58
C LEU A 411 -9.88 -0.79 32.32
N GLN A 412 -10.54 -1.77 31.70
CA GLN A 412 -10.05 -2.48 30.51
C GLN A 412 -8.66 -3.12 30.74
N LEU A 413 -8.45 -3.67 31.94
CA LEU A 413 -7.28 -4.48 32.27
C LEU A 413 -7.30 -5.77 31.45
N GLY A 414 -6.29 -5.93 30.57
CA GLY A 414 -6.03 -7.19 29.85
C GLY A 414 -4.75 -7.87 30.34
N SER A 415 -3.70 -7.06 30.56
CA SER A 415 -2.40 -7.53 31.01
C SER A 415 -1.71 -6.51 31.92
N PHE A 416 -0.67 -6.97 32.64
CA PHE A 416 0.16 -6.16 33.52
C PHE A 416 1.54 -5.86 32.89
N PRO A 417 2.10 -4.64 33.05
CA PRO A 417 1.46 -3.42 33.56
C PRO A 417 0.56 -2.76 32.49
N THR A 418 -0.67 -2.41 32.86
CA THR A 418 -1.53 -1.53 32.04
C THR A 418 -1.40 -0.10 32.56
N ILE A 419 -1.07 0.86 31.70
CA ILE A 419 -0.99 2.28 32.09
C ILE A 419 -2.19 3.04 31.50
N LEU A 420 -2.85 3.82 32.35
CA LEU A 420 -4.00 4.66 32.01
C LEU A 420 -3.71 6.13 32.35
N LEU A 421 -4.00 7.04 31.43
CA LEU A 421 -4.11 8.47 31.74
C LEU A 421 -5.60 8.83 31.93
N PHE A 422 -5.95 9.38 33.08
CA PHE A 422 -7.26 9.98 33.38
C PHE A 422 -7.16 11.50 33.17
N PRO A 423 -7.69 12.07 32.07
CA PRO A 423 -7.60 13.51 31.83
C PRO A 423 -8.55 14.27 32.75
N LYS A 424 -8.24 15.54 33.06
CA LYS A 424 -9.11 16.39 33.89
C LYS A 424 -10.51 16.60 33.30
N SER A 425 -10.63 16.71 31.97
CA SER A 425 -11.85 17.14 31.27
C SER A 425 -12.49 16.08 30.35
N ALA A 426 -11.86 14.91 30.16
CA ALA A 426 -12.42 13.85 29.32
C ALA A 426 -13.04 12.75 30.18
N PRO A 427 -14.26 12.24 29.89
CA PRO A 427 -14.94 11.29 30.78
C PRO A 427 -14.19 9.96 30.93
N ARG A 428 -13.60 9.45 29.84
CA ARG A 428 -12.90 8.15 29.81
C ARG A 428 -11.40 8.27 30.06
N ALA A 429 -10.82 7.22 30.65
CA ALA A 429 -9.38 7.02 30.70
C ALA A 429 -8.82 6.67 29.31
N ILE A 430 -7.58 7.06 29.05
CA ILE A 430 -6.84 6.80 27.81
C ILE A 430 -5.75 5.77 28.12
N LYS A 431 -5.86 4.57 27.52
CA LYS A 431 -4.85 3.51 27.67
C LYS A 431 -3.58 3.85 26.89
N TYR A 432 -2.43 3.65 27.52
CA TYR A 432 -1.13 3.82 26.87
C TYR A 432 -0.88 2.68 25.86
N PRO A 433 -0.65 2.97 24.57
CA PRO A 433 -0.68 1.95 23.52
C PRO A 433 0.69 1.36 23.15
N SER A 434 1.80 1.91 23.65
CA SER A 434 3.15 1.40 23.38
C SER A 434 3.43 0.12 24.18
N GLU A 435 4.52 -0.58 23.87
CA GLU A 435 5.15 -1.57 24.76
C GLU A 435 6.39 -1.02 25.47
N HIS A 436 7.01 0.05 24.96
CA HIS A 436 8.12 0.75 25.62
C HIS A 436 7.65 1.38 26.95
N ARG A 437 8.40 1.14 28.04
CA ARG A 437 8.09 1.58 29.42
C ARG A 437 9.18 2.44 30.06
N ASP A 438 10.17 2.84 29.26
CA ASP A 438 11.17 3.81 29.65
C ASP A 438 10.58 5.21 29.90
N VAL A 439 11.37 6.04 30.57
CA VAL A 439 10.99 7.39 30.99
C VAL A 439 10.66 8.29 29.79
N ASP A 440 11.40 8.21 28.69
CA ASP A 440 11.22 9.08 27.52
C ASP A 440 9.92 8.76 26.76
N SER A 441 9.62 7.47 26.58
CA SER A 441 8.38 6.99 25.98
C SER A 441 7.15 7.39 26.80
N LEU A 442 7.21 7.26 28.13
CA LEU A 442 6.12 7.65 29.03
C LEU A 442 5.98 9.17 29.13
N MET A 443 7.09 9.93 29.21
CA MET A 443 7.08 11.40 29.17
C MET A 443 6.48 11.91 27.85
N SER A 444 6.84 11.29 26.72
CA SER A 444 6.31 11.65 25.40
C SER A 444 4.79 11.49 25.34
N PHE A 445 4.24 10.42 25.90
CA PHE A 445 2.79 10.21 25.99
C PHE A 445 2.09 11.28 26.86
N VAL A 446 2.62 11.58 28.04
CA VAL A 446 2.08 12.62 28.94
C VAL A 446 2.15 14.01 28.28
N ASN A 447 3.22 14.32 27.56
CA ASN A 447 3.40 15.60 26.88
C ASN A 447 2.51 15.74 25.63
N LEU A 448 2.37 14.68 24.84
CA LEU A 448 1.51 14.67 23.66
C LEU A 448 0.03 14.93 24.03
N LEU A 449 -0.44 14.31 25.12
CA LEU A 449 -1.80 14.52 25.62
C LEU A 449 -2.00 15.87 26.36
N ARG A 450 -0.92 16.55 26.78
CA ARG A 450 -0.98 17.97 27.15
C ARG A 450 -1.15 18.88 25.93
N PHE A 451 -0.51 18.58 24.81
CA PHE A 451 -0.53 19.42 23.60
C PHE A 451 -1.90 19.47 22.92
N VAL A 452 -2.63 18.34 22.95
CA VAL A 452 -4.03 18.23 22.46
C VAL A 452 -4.97 19.22 23.16
N ARG A 453 -4.66 19.64 24.39
CA ARG A 453 -5.51 20.47 25.24
C ARG A 453 -5.60 21.95 24.85
N LYS A 454 -4.94 22.37 23.76
CA LYS A 454 -5.01 23.75 23.25
C LYS A 454 -6.14 23.99 22.23
N HIS A 455 -6.84 22.94 21.79
CA HIS A 455 -7.93 23.02 20.82
C HIS A 455 -9.10 22.10 21.23
N ASP A 456 -10.21 22.69 21.66
CA ASP A 456 -11.45 21.98 22.03
C ASP A 456 -12.22 21.55 20.78
N ASP A 457 -11.84 20.41 20.18
CA ASP A 457 -12.56 19.84 19.04
C ASP A 457 -12.52 18.30 19.09
N THR A 458 -13.54 17.69 19.72
CA THR A 458 -13.55 16.28 20.14
C THR A 458 -13.53 15.27 18.98
N GLU A 459 -14.12 15.62 17.84
CA GLU A 459 -14.08 14.79 16.62
C GLU A 459 -12.66 14.75 16.01
N LEU A 460 -11.94 15.88 16.10
CA LEU A 460 -10.56 15.98 15.64
C LEU A 460 -9.61 15.14 16.48
N VAL A 461 -9.85 15.03 17.79
CA VAL A 461 -9.06 14.17 18.70
C VAL A 461 -9.23 12.70 18.35
N ALA A 462 -10.43 12.25 17.96
CA ALA A 462 -10.65 10.87 17.53
C ALA A 462 -9.86 10.54 16.24
N GLU A 463 -9.89 11.42 15.23
CA GLU A 463 -9.08 11.23 14.02
C GLU A 463 -7.58 11.34 14.28
N LEU A 464 -7.11 12.32 15.05
CA LEU A 464 -5.68 12.46 15.38
C LEU A 464 -5.17 11.29 16.21
N MET A 465 -5.94 10.77 17.17
CA MET A 465 -5.56 9.57 17.92
C MET A 465 -5.58 8.33 17.02
N ALA A 466 -6.52 8.19 16.09
CA ALA A 466 -6.50 7.12 15.09
C ALA A 466 -5.33 7.24 14.09
N ILE A 467 -4.88 8.46 13.78
CA ILE A 467 -3.71 8.74 12.92
C ILE A 467 -2.40 8.53 13.69
N LEU A 468 -2.31 8.92 14.96
CA LEU A 468 -1.15 8.70 15.82
C LEU A 468 -1.01 7.24 16.21
N THR A 469 -2.12 6.53 16.46
CA THR A 469 -2.13 5.05 16.56
C THR A 469 -1.71 4.40 15.22
N ARG A 470 -1.85 5.09 14.08
CA ARG A 470 -1.33 4.69 12.75
C ARG A 470 0.10 5.21 12.42
N ALA A 471 0.69 6.04 13.29
CA ALA A 471 2.01 6.66 13.09
C ALA A 471 3.04 6.15 14.10
N CYS A 472 2.66 5.99 15.38
CA CYS A 472 3.43 5.24 16.38
C CYS A 472 3.52 3.74 16.02
N THR A 473 2.65 3.27 15.13
CA THR A 473 2.78 1.95 14.48
C THR A 473 3.73 1.97 13.26
N SER A 474 4.51 3.03 13.08
CA SER A 474 5.58 3.09 12.08
C SER A 474 6.90 3.53 12.72
N LYS A 475 7.96 2.76 12.44
CA LYS A 475 9.35 2.96 12.87
C LYS A 475 9.74 4.45 12.92
N PHE A 476 10.30 4.92 14.02
CA PHE A 476 11.74 5.22 14.12
C PHE A 476 12.09 5.79 15.50
N ASP A 477 13.02 5.15 16.21
CA ASP A 477 13.76 5.73 17.33
C ASP A 477 14.66 6.88 16.84
N PHE A 478 14.82 7.93 17.67
CA PHE A 478 16.08 8.68 17.80
C PHE A 478 16.03 9.62 19.03
N HIS A 479 17.06 9.54 19.89
CA HIS A 479 17.29 10.50 20.98
C HIS A 479 17.58 11.92 20.48
N PHE A 480 17.29 12.91 21.32
CA PHE A 480 17.65 14.33 21.16
C PHE A 480 18.21 14.87 22.48
N PRO A 481 19.34 15.61 22.47
CA PRO A 481 19.72 16.46 23.59
C PRO A 481 19.07 17.85 23.50
N GLU A 482 18.50 18.26 24.64
CA GLU A 482 18.33 19.62 25.18
C GLU A 482 17.86 20.79 24.29
N LEU A 483 16.71 21.35 24.67
CA LEU A 483 16.30 22.74 24.46
C LEU A 483 15.67 23.27 25.75
N LYS A 484 16.23 24.35 26.30
CA LYS A 484 15.67 25.10 27.43
C LYS A 484 15.13 26.45 26.95
N ASP A 485 14.31 27.02 27.84
CA ASP A 485 13.87 28.41 27.94
C ASP A 485 12.65 28.92 27.14
N TRP A 486 11.66 29.26 27.98
CA TRP A 486 10.84 30.48 28.00
C TRP A 486 9.34 30.43 27.62
N PRO A 487 8.48 31.21 28.33
CA PRO A 487 7.10 30.78 28.60
C PRO A 487 5.99 31.82 28.34
N ASN A 488 4.75 31.36 28.50
CA ASN A 488 3.55 32.09 28.99
C ASN A 488 3.26 33.53 28.53
N ARG A 489 2.02 33.74 28.03
CA ARG A 489 1.04 34.65 28.67
C ARG A 489 -0.40 34.53 28.13
N PHE A 490 -1.34 34.81 29.05
CA PHE A 490 -2.79 35.13 28.92
C PHE A 490 -3.88 34.09 28.60
N SER A 491 -4.99 34.28 29.33
CA SER A 491 -6.31 33.62 29.29
C SER A 491 -7.38 34.75 29.13
N THR A 492 -8.71 34.66 29.32
CA THR A 492 -9.63 33.76 30.06
C THR A 492 -11.08 33.97 29.52
N VAL A 493 -12.10 33.41 30.18
CA VAL A 493 -13.56 33.69 30.04
C VAL A 493 -14.21 32.97 28.82
N VAL A 494 -14.92 31.82 28.91
CA VAL A 494 -16.07 31.33 29.74
C VAL A 494 -17.41 31.91 29.22
N ILE A 495 -18.43 31.14 28.75
CA ILE A 495 -19.53 30.49 29.52
C ILE A 495 -20.42 29.54 28.62
N ALA A 496 -20.95 28.46 29.24
CA ALA A 496 -22.20 27.67 28.98
C ALA A 496 -22.39 26.63 27.83
N LEU A 497 -22.93 25.49 28.28
CA LEU A 497 -23.61 24.35 27.62
C LEU A 497 -25.16 24.50 27.87
N PRO A 498 -26.10 23.55 27.59
CA PRO A 498 -25.96 22.16 27.09
C PRO A 498 -26.98 21.66 26.04
N PHE A 499 -26.81 20.37 25.69
CA PHE A 499 -27.77 19.46 25.04
C PHE A 499 -29.04 19.22 25.87
N ASP A 500 -30.17 18.93 25.20
CA ASP A 500 -30.82 17.60 25.26
C ASP A 500 -32.00 17.47 24.26
N MET A 501 -32.15 16.30 23.61
CA MET A 501 -33.35 15.44 23.67
C MET A 501 -33.26 14.25 22.67
N TYR A 502 -33.72 13.08 23.11
CA TYR A 502 -33.59 11.78 22.42
C TYR A 502 -34.74 11.46 21.43
N SER A 503 -34.40 10.63 20.43
CA SER A 503 -35.20 9.51 19.86
C SER A 503 -36.73 9.65 19.68
N LEU A 504 -37.20 9.55 18.42
CA LEU A 504 -38.21 8.56 17.97
C LEU A 504 -38.50 8.64 16.44
N ILE A 505 -39.20 7.63 15.92
CA ILE A 505 -39.81 7.51 14.57
C ILE A 505 -38.87 7.27 13.39
N PHE A 506 -38.65 5.98 13.07
CA PHE A 506 -38.57 5.48 11.69
C PHE A 506 -39.16 4.07 11.65
N HIS A 507 -40.34 3.86 11.03
CA HIS A 507 -40.68 2.67 10.22
C HIS A 507 -42.11 2.77 9.61
N GLY A 508 -42.19 2.90 8.28
CA GLY A 508 -43.15 2.21 7.40
C GLY A 508 -44.63 2.63 7.31
N ARG A 509 -45.02 3.25 6.18
CA ARG A 509 -45.97 2.67 5.18
C ARG A 509 -46.01 3.48 3.87
N LYS A 510 -46.50 2.85 2.79
CA LYS A 510 -46.62 3.39 1.41
C LYS A 510 -48.00 4.04 1.18
N SER A 511 -48.07 5.03 0.28
CA SER A 511 -49.01 5.12 -0.88
C SER A 511 -49.35 6.58 -1.26
N LEU A 512 -49.60 6.80 -2.57
CA LEU A 512 -50.20 7.96 -3.30
C LEU A 512 -50.60 9.24 -2.50
N GLU A 513 -50.31 10.46 -2.97
CA GLU A 513 -50.65 10.97 -4.32
C GLU A 513 -49.52 11.66 -5.13
N LEU A 514 -49.80 11.84 -6.43
CA LEU A 514 -49.05 12.62 -7.41
C LEU A 514 -49.60 14.07 -7.55
N HIS A 515 -48.88 14.91 -8.32
CA HIS A 515 -49.33 16.21 -8.85
C HIS A 515 -49.33 17.46 -7.96
N LYS A 516 -48.12 17.89 -7.57
CA LYS A 516 -47.59 19.26 -7.83
C LYS A 516 -46.05 19.20 -7.71
N TRP A 517 -45.33 20.29 -8.01
CA TRP A 517 -43.85 20.37 -8.02
C TRP A 517 -43.13 19.64 -9.19
N ARG A 518 -43.62 19.86 -10.43
CA ARG A 518 -42.67 20.15 -11.53
C ARG A 518 -42.07 21.54 -11.27
N ASN A 519 -40.82 21.76 -11.68
CA ASN A 519 -40.05 23.01 -11.63
C ASN A 519 -39.33 23.36 -10.30
N LEU A 520 -38.29 22.59 -9.92
CA LEU A 520 -37.07 23.11 -9.27
C LEU A 520 -35.96 22.04 -9.14
N ARG A 521 -35.20 21.79 -10.23
CA ARG A 521 -33.90 21.10 -10.16
C ARG A 521 -33.01 21.39 -11.37
N VAL A 522 -32.59 22.64 -11.56
CA VAL A 522 -31.45 22.96 -12.44
C VAL A 522 -30.17 22.79 -11.62
N SER A 523 -29.46 21.68 -11.84
CA SER A 523 -28.32 21.28 -11.02
C SER A 523 -27.00 21.85 -11.54
N VAL A 524 -26.04 22.05 -10.63
CA VAL A 524 -24.72 22.62 -10.92
C VAL A 524 -23.85 21.61 -11.67
N GLN A 525 -24.00 21.58 -13.00
CA GLN A 525 -23.12 20.86 -13.93
C GLN A 525 -22.97 21.67 -15.22
N ASN A 526 -21.92 22.52 -15.32
CA ASN A 526 -21.28 22.95 -16.58
C ASN A 526 -20.13 23.95 -16.36
N VAL A 527 -19.05 23.51 -15.71
CA VAL A 527 -17.67 24.01 -15.99
C VAL A 527 -16.74 22.79 -15.89
N PHE A 528 -15.93 22.54 -16.92
CA PHE A 528 -15.09 21.33 -17.11
C PHE A 528 -15.84 20.03 -17.43
N SER A 529 -16.36 19.93 -18.65
CA SER A 529 -16.73 18.65 -19.28
C SER A 529 -15.47 17.81 -19.60
N PHE A 530 -14.91 17.11 -18.61
CA PHE A 530 -14.18 15.88 -18.89
C PHE A 530 -15.20 14.75 -19.05
N SER A 531 -15.32 14.19 -20.26
CA SER A 531 -16.27 13.12 -20.53
C SER A 531 -15.87 11.83 -19.82
N SER A 532 -16.40 11.60 -18.61
CA SER A 532 -16.55 10.26 -18.04
C SER A 532 -17.60 9.51 -18.87
N SER A 533 -17.15 8.64 -19.76
CA SER A 533 -17.99 7.61 -20.37
C SER A 533 -17.57 6.28 -19.78
N SER A 534 -18.52 5.58 -19.16
CA SER A 534 -18.33 4.22 -18.70
C SER A 534 -18.05 3.31 -19.90
N SER A 535 -16.83 2.80 -19.96
CA SER A 535 -16.40 1.72 -20.83
C SER A 535 -15.39 0.91 -20.03
N SER A 536 -15.34 -0.40 -20.26
CA SER A 536 -14.70 -1.40 -19.39
C SER A 536 -13.30 -0.99 -18.91
N ALA A 537 -13.05 -1.22 -17.61
CA ALA A 537 -11.79 -0.88 -16.97
C ALA A 537 -10.64 -1.74 -17.51
N SER A 538 -9.86 -1.17 -18.42
CA SER A 538 -8.48 -1.62 -18.67
C SER A 538 -7.55 -1.03 -17.61
N ALA A 539 -6.64 -1.85 -17.10
CA ALA A 539 -5.73 -1.46 -16.03
C ALA A 539 -4.78 -0.33 -16.46
N ARG A 540 -4.33 0.49 -15.50
CA ARG A 540 -3.20 1.40 -15.73
C ARG A 540 -1.91 0.58 -15.71
N ASP A 541 -1.55 0.06 -16.88
CA ASP A 541 -0.36 -0.75 -17.09
C ASP A 541 0.95 0.03 -16.96
N GLY A 542 2.03 -0.70 -16.67
CA GLY A 542 3.33 -0.17 -16.26
C GLY A 542 4.23 0.39 -17.39
N PRO A 543 5.51 0.67 -17.07
CA PRO A 543 6.43 1.42 -17.95
C PRO A 543 6.59 0.90 -19.38
N LYS A 544 6.44 -0.42 -19.60
CA LYS A 544 6.63 -1.07 -20.91
C LYS A 544 5.71 -0.49 -22.00
N GLY A 545 4.46 -0.13 -21.67
CA GLY A 545 3.51 0.42 -22.65
C GLY A 545 3.86 1.85 -23.12
N GLN A 546 4.51 2.66 -22.27
CA GLN A 546 4.91 4.02 -22.64
C GLN A 546 6.15 4.02 -23.54
N VAL A 547 7.09 3.11 -23.31
CA VAL A 547 8.28 2.93 -24.17
C VAL A 547 7.86 2.49 -25.57
N PHE A 548 7.00 1.48 -25.70
CA PHE A 548 6.47 1.05 -27.00
C PHE A 548 5.76 2.19 -27.75
N THR A 549 4.88 2.92 -27.04
CA THR A 549 4.15 4.06 -27.63
C THR A 549 5.11 5.15 -28.10
N PHE A 550 6.19 5.43 -27.37
CA PHE A 550 7.20 6.40 -27.78
C PHE A 550 7.91 5.99 -29.08
N CYS A 551 8.43 4.77 -29.15
CA CYS A 551 9.11 4.26 -30.35
C CYS A 551 8.18 4.32 -31.57
N TYR A 552 6.97 3.76 -31.45
CA TYR A 552 5.97 3.79 -32.52
C TYR A 552 5.67 5.22 -33.05
N LEU A 553 5.63 6.23 -32.19
CA LEU A 553 5.38 7.62 -32.59
C LEU A 553 6.56 8.25 -33.36
N VAL A 554 7.78 7.82 -33.08
CA VAL A 554 8.98 8.23 -33.84
C VAL A 554 9.03 7.47 -35.15
N ASP A 555 8.94 6.15 -35.09
CA ASP A 555 9.18 5.24 -36.22
C ASP A 555 8.06 5.28 -37.27
N SER A 556 6.78 5.32 -36.86
CA SER A 556 5.62 5.22 -37.77
C SER A 556 5.05 6.58 -38.22
N LEU A 557 5.42 7.69 -37.55
CA LEU A 557 4.89 9.04 -37.82
C LEU A 557 5.99 10.11 -38.00
N GLY A 558 7.27 9.76 -37.85
CA GLY A 558 8.39 10.69 -38.02
C GLY A 558 8.39 11.85 -37.02
N LEU A 559 7.75 11.70 -35.85
CA LEU A 559 7.68 12.77 -34.86
C LEU A 559 9.02 12.96 -34.16
N THR A 560 9.36 14.22 -33.84
CA THR A 560 10.55 14.50 -33.02
C THR A 560 10.45 13.80 -31.67
N THR A 561 11.58 13.38 -31.12
CA THR A 561 11.65 12.72 -29.81
C THR A 561 10.95 13.55 -28.71
N THR A 562 11.10 14.87 -28.74
CA THR A 562 10.43 15.80 -27.81
C THR A 562 8.90 15.80 -27.92
N LEU A 563 8.36 15.70 -29.14
CA LEU A 563 6.91 15.60 -29.37
C LEU A 563 6.39 14.21 -29.01
N ALA A 564 7.08 13.15 -29.44
CA ALA A 564 6.75 11.77 -29.11
C ALA A 564 6.70 11.55 -27.58
N GLU A 565 7.64 12.11 -26.80
CA GLU A 565 7.64 12.04 -25.34
C GLU A 565 6.49 12.85 -24.69
N SER A 566 6.07 13.96 -25.32
CA SER A 566 4.90 14.75 -24.88
C SER A 566 3.58 14.03 -25.16
N ILE A 567 3.54 13.19 -26.20
CA ILE A 567 2.37 12.44 -26.66
C ILE A 567 2.24 11.12 -25.88
N SER A 568 3.32 10.37 -25.65
CA SER A 568 3.32 9.10 -24.87
C SER A 568 2.96 9.30 -23.38
N LYS A 569 3.07 10.53 -22.87
CA LYS A 569 2.52 10.93 -21.55
C LYS A 569 0.99 11.10 -21.55
N LYS A 570 0.35 11.24 -22.72
CA LYS A 570 -1.10 11.49 -22.89
C LYS A 570 -1.88 10.27 -23.38
N VAL A 571 -1.22 9.36 -24.09
CA VAL A 571 -1.77 8.09 -24.61
C VAL A 571 -0.75 6.97 -24.46
N SER A 572 -1.21 5.74 -24.30
CA SER A 572 -0.35 4.55 -24.29
C SER A 572 -1.11 3.34 -24.81
N PHE A 573 -0.46 2.52 -25.62
CA PHE A 573 -0.92 1.26 -26.19
C PHE A 573 0.23 0.24 -26.18
N LYS A 574 -0.09 -1.05 -26.24
CA LYS A 574 0.88 -2.16 -26.11
C LYS A 574 1.31 -2.77 -27.46
N ASP A 575 0.53 -2.53 -28.50
CA ASP A 575 0.66 -3.11 -29.83
C ASP A 575 0.33 -2.05 -30.89
N LYS A 576 0.67 -2.37 -32.15
CA LYS A 576 0.46 -1.49 -33.29
C LYS A 576 -0.91 -1.64 -33.97
N GLY A 577 -1.73 -2.63 -33.61
CA GLY A 577 -2.92 -3.02 -34.37
C GLY A 577 -3.97 -1.91 -34.48
N ASN A 578 -4.40 -1.34 -33.34
CA ASN A 578 -5.38 -0.23 -33.38
C ASN A 578 -4.78 1.08 -33.95
N PRO A 579 -3.56 1.52 -33.56
CA PRO A 579 -2.91 2.68 -34.17
C PRO A 579 -2.74 2.57 -35.69
N ASP A 580 -2.24 1.44 -36.21
CA ASP A 580 -2.08 1.20 -37.65
C ASP A 580 -3.43 1.24 -38.38
N SER A 581 -4.49 0.67 -37.78
CA SER A 581 -5.85 0.70 -38.33
C SER A 581 -6.38 2.13 -38.46
N VAL A 582 -6.16 2.97 -37.43
CA VAL A 582 -6.55 4.39 -37.44
C VAL A 582 -5.79 5.18 -38.52
N LEU A 583 -4.47 4.97 -38.67
CA LEU A 583 -3.67 5.65 -39.69
C LEU A 583 -4.01 5.15 -41.10
N SER A 584 -4.26 3.85 -41.29
CA SER A 584 -4.71 3.26 -42.55
C SER A 584 -6.04 3.87 -43.01
N LEU A 585 -7.02 3.98 -42.12
CA LEU A 585 -8.30 4.63 -42.40
C LEU A 585 -8.13 6.11 -42.77
N LEU A 586 -7.23 6.85 -42.10
CA LEU A 586 -6.96 8.24 -42.50
C LEU A 586 -6.30 8.30 -43.89
N ARG A 587 -5.34 7.43 -44.21
CA ARG A 587 -4.75 7.34 -45.55
C ARG A 587 -5.80 7.03 -46.62
N SER A 588 -6.77 6.15 -46.34
CA SER A 588 -7.86 5.84 -47.30
C SER A 588 -8.83 7.00 -47.55
N TYR A 589 -8.83 8.03 -46.69
CA TYR A 589 -9.55 9.29 -46.89
C TYR A 589 -8.65 10.42 -47.44
N GLY A 590 -7.42 10.12 -47.87
CA GLY A 590 -6.51 11.07 -48.53
C GLY A 590 -5.68 11.95 -47.60
N PHE A 591 -5.55 11.60 -46.32
CA PHE A 591 -4.68 12.35 -45.40
C PHE A 591 -3.21 12.03 -45.62
N THR A 592 -2.38 13.07 -45.79
CA THR A 592 -0.92 12.95 -45.87
C THR A 592 -0.30 12.67 -44.49
N ASP A 593 0.90 12.09 -44.44
CA ASP A 593 1.59 11.82 -43.18
C ASP A 593 1.87 13.11 -42.38
N SER A 594 2.13 14.25 -43.03
CA SER A 594 2.31 15.54 -42.36
C SER A 594 1.01 16.04 -41.68
N GLN A 595 -0.14 15.85 -42.34
CA GLN A 595 -1.46 16.13 -41.76
C GLN A 595 -1.76 15.19 -40.60
N MET A 596 -1.48 13.88 -40.73
CA MET A 596 -1.67 12.92 -39.64
C MET A 596 -0.79 13.25 -38.44
N SER A 597 0.49 13.57 -38.62
CA SER A 597 1.39 13.98 -37.54
C SER A 597 0.95 15.27 -36.85
N SER A 598 0.37 16.23 -37.59
CA SER A 598 -0.29 17.40 -37.00
C SER A 598 -1.56 17.03 -36.20
N ILE A 599 -2.40 16.15 -36.75
CA ILE A 599 -3.63 15.66 -36.10
C ILE A 599 -3.30 14.93 -34.79
N ILE A 600 -2.33 14.01 -34.79
CA ILE A 600 -1.92 13.25 -33.60
C ILE A 600 -1.25 14.16 -32.57
N THR A 601 -0.48 15.16 -32.99
CA THR A 601 0.09 16.16 -32.08
C THR A 601 -0.99 16.97 -31.35
N ASN A 602 -2.04 17.38 -32.06
CA ASN A 602 -3.15 18.19 -31.52
C ASN A 602 -4.20 17.36 -30.77
N TYR A 603 -4.42 16.10 -31.16
CA TYR A 603 -5.40 15.20 -30.57
C TYR A 603 -4.90 13.73 -30.45
N PRO A 604 -3.93 13.45 -29.57
CA PRO A 604 -3.32 12.12 -29.41
C PRO A 604 -4.29 10.95 -29.21
N ARG A 605 -5.44 11.21 -28.58
CA ARG A 605 -6.44 10.19 -28.23
C ARG A 605 -7.08 9.52 -29.44
N LEU A 606 -6.89 10.06 -30.65
CA LEU A 606 -7.36 9.45 -31.89
C LEU A 606 -6.83 8.02 -32.08
N LEU A 607 -5.57 7.75 -31.69
CA LEU A 607 -4.93 6.42 -31.79
C LEU A 607 -5.54 5.35 -30.87
N LEU A 608 -6.39 5.75 -29.92
CA LEU A 608 -7.07 4.85 -28.98
C LEU A 608 -8.54 4.59 -29.36
N LEU A 609 -9.03 5.16 -30.46
CA LEU A 609 -10.38 4.94 -30.96
C LEU A 609 -10.40 3.79 -31.97
N ASP A 610 -11.49 3.02 -31.96
CA ASP A 610 -11.76 1.97 -32.95
C ASP A 610 -11.97 2.62 -34.33
N ALA A 611 -11.13 2.28 -35.30
CA ALA A 611 -11.14 2.90 -36.63
C ALA A 611 -12.51 2.72 -37.32
N GLU A 612 -12.99 1.48 -37.40
CA GLU A 612 -14.22 1.13 -38.11
C GLU A 612 -15.48 1.58 -37.35
N LYS A 613 -15.57 1.30 -36.05
CA LYS A 613 -16.79 1.56 -35.28
C LYS A 613 -16.92 3.00 -34.78
N CYS A 614 -15.81 3.70 -34.55
CA CYS A 614 -15.84 5.05 -33.96
C CYS A 614 -15.45 6.17 -34.92
N LEU A 615 -14.53 5.93 -35.87
CA LEU A 615 -14.04 6.98 -36.78
C LEU A 615 -14.71 6.93 -38.16
N GLY A 616 -14.88 5.74 -38.75
CA GLY A 616 -15.50 5.53 -40.05
C GLY A 616 -16.83 6.27 -40.22
N PRO A 617 -17.85 6.01 -39.36
CA PRO A 617 -19.14 6.70 -39.43
C PRO A 617 -19.02 8.24 -39.36
N LYS A 618 -18.10 8.77 -38.55
CA LYS A 618 -17.93 10.23 -38.41
C LYS A 618 -17.28 10.87 -39.63
N LEU A 619 -16.30 10.18 -40.23
CA LEU A 619 -15.69 10.60 -41.49
C LEU A 619 -16.69 10.54 -42.64
N GLN A 620 -17.56 9.52 -42.67
CA GLN A 620 -18.68 9.44 -43.63
C GLN A 620 -19.69 10.57 -43.45
N VAL A 621 -20.12 10.85 -42.20
CA VAL A 621 -21.02 11.97 -41.87
C VAL A 621 -20.44 13.29 -42.35
N ILE A 622 -19.18 13.61 -42.03
CA ILE A 622 -18.54 14.87 -42.44
C ILE A 622 -18.36 14.92 -43.97
N LYS A 623 -17.94 13.82 -44.62
CA LYS A 623 -17.84 13.71 -46.09
C LYS A 623 -19.21 13.87 -46.78
N SER A 624 -20.31 13.43 -46.17
CA SER A 624 -21.66 13.63 -46.71
C SER A 624 -22.17 15.07 -46.57
N MET A 625 -21.72 15.82 -45.56
CA MET A 625 -21.97 17.27 -45.41
C MET A 625 -21.17 18.13 -46.42
N GLU A 626 -20.25 17.52 -47.17
CA GLU A 626 -19.37 18.19 -48.15
C GLU A 626 -19.80 18.02 -49.61
N ARG A 627 -20.91 17.31 -49.88
CA ARG A 627 -21.43 16.99 -51.23
C ARG A 627 -21.82 18.18 -52.14
N GLY A 628 -21.45 19.41 -51.77
CA GLY A 628 -21.62 20.63 -52.57
C GLY A 628 -20.37 21.52 -52.65
N ALA A 629 -19.17 20.99 -52.37
CA ALA A 629 -17.90 21.70 -52.51
C ALA A 629 -16.94 20.91 -53.44
N SER A 630 -16.49 21.53 -54.52
CA SER A 630 -15.81 20.86 -55.65
C SER A 630 -14.33 20.48 -55.42
N SER A 631 -13.92 20.17 -54.19
CA SER A 631 -12.54 19.76 -53.89
C SER A 631 -12.49 18.75 -52.73
N SER A 632 -11.86 17.59 -52.97
CA SER A 632 -11.63 16.55 -51.95
C SER A 632 -10.80 17.04 -50.74
N ASP A 633 -10.07 18.14 -50.91
CA ASP A 633 -9.10 18.65 -49.93
C ASP A 633 -9.75 19.37 -48.75
N HIS A 634 -11.04 19.73 -48.83
CA HIS A 634 -11.72 20.45 -47.76
C HIS A 634 -11.90 19.57 -46.50
N LEU A 635 -12.13 18.26 -46.67
CA LEU A 635 -12.21 17.30 -45.57
C LEU A 635 -10.89 17.26 -44.79
N THR A 636 -9.78 17.11 -45.53
CA THR A 636 -8.45 16.95 -44.94
C THR A 636 -7.96 18.27 -44.34
N GLU A 637 -8.22 19.43 -44.97
CA GLU A 637 -7.99 20.77 -44.40
C GLU A 637 -8.77 20.96 -43.08
N THR A 638 -10.06 20.58 -43.06
CA THR A 638 -10.94 20.78 -41.91
C THR A 638 -10.54 19.90 -40.72
N ILE A 639 -10.38 18.59 -40.93
CA ILE A 639 -10.01 17.66 -39.86
C ILE A 639 -8.59 17.92 -39.35
N SER A 640 -7.65 18.34 -40.22
CA SER A 640 -6.29 18.71 -39.78
C SER A 640 -6.29 19.91 -38.84
N LYS A 641 -7.15 20.91 -39.08
CA LYS A 641 -7.28 22.10 -38.23
C LYS A 641 -8.15 21.85 -36.99
N PHE A 642 -9.14 20.96 -37.07
CA PHE A 642 -10.15 20.72 -36.03
C PHE A 642 -10.34 19.23 -35.68
N PRO A 643 -9.28 18.48 -35.31
CA PRO A 643 -9.35 17.02 -35.13
C PRO A 643 -10.27 16.57 -33.98
N LYS A 644 -10.62 17.48 -33.05
CA LYS A 644 -11.59 17.24 -31.97
C LYS A 644 -13.01 16.95 -32.46
N LEU A 645 -13.38 17.31 -33.70
CA LEU A 645 -14.67 16.95 -34.28
C LEU A 645 -14.90 15.43 -34.27
N LEU A 646 -13.85 14.65 -34.56
CA LEU A 646 -13.88 13.17 -34.52
C LEU A 646 -14.10 12.62 -33.10
N GLY A 647 -13.84 13.41 -32.05
CA GLY A 647 -14.07 13.06 -30.65
C GLY A 647 -15.50 13.29 -30.14
N MET A 648 -16.36 13.97 -30.90
CA MET A 648 -17.71 14.34 -30.44
C MET A 648 -18.69 13.15 -30.43
N LYS A 649 -19.77 13.26 -29.64
CA LYS A 649 -20.85 12.27 -29.59
C LYS A 649 -22.08 12.74 -30.39
N GLY A 650 -22.51 11.90 -31.33
CA GLY A 650 -23.75 12.09 -32.10
C GLY A 650 -23.62 13.05 -33.28
N ASP A 651 -24.18 12.65 -34.42
CA ASP A 651 -23.99 13.31 -35.72
C ASP A 651 -24.63 14.71 -35.75
N LYS A 652 -25.76 14.89 -35.06
CA LYS A 652 -26.40 16.21 -34.86
C LYS A 652 -25.47 17.19 -34.15
N THR A 653 -24.63 16.72 -33.23
CA THR A 653 -23.60 17.53 -32.58
C THR A 653 -22.51 17.89 -33.58
N ILE A 654 -21.98 16.90 -34.31
CA ILE A 654 -20.91 17.11 -35.30
C ILE A 654 -21.34 18.14 -36.35
N SER A 655 -22.53 17.99 -36.94
CA SER A 655 -23.13 18.95 -37.89
C SER A 655 -23.13 20.38 -37.33
N ARG A 656 -23.67 20.56 -36.12
CA ARG A 656 -23.85 21.87 -35.48
C ARG A 656 -22.53 22.63 -35.29
N TYR A 657 -21.41 21.93 -35.17
CA TYR A 657 -20.08 22.52 -35.04
C TYR A 657 -19.31 22.58 -36.36
N TYR A 658 -19.55 21.63 -37.26
CA TYR A 658 -18.95 21.58 -38.59
C TYR A 658 -19.30 22.83 -39.40
N ASP A 659 -20.56 23.30 -39.37
CA ASP A 659 -20.96 24.54 -40.07
C ASP A 659 -20.18 25.77 -39.57
N VAL A 660 -20.00 25.90 -38.26
CA VAL A 660 -19.22 26.99 -37.65
C VAL A 660 -17.76 26.92 -38.06
N VAL A 661 -17.17 25.72 -38.06
CA VAL A 661 -15.79 25.49 -38.49
C VAL A 661 -15.60 25.80 -39.97
N LYS A 662 -16.51 25.35 -40.83
CA LYS A 662 -16.53 25.59 -42.28
C LYS A 662 -16.56 27.09 -42.59
N GLU A 663 -17.45 27.86 -41.96
CA GLU A 663 -17.49 29.32 -42.13
C GLU A 663 -16.26 30.02 -41.52
N THR A 664 -15.66 29.47 -40.45
CA THR A 664 -14.40 30.00 -39.87
C THR A 664 -13.19 29.77 -40.80
N ILE A 665 -13.17 28.67 -41.55
CA ILE A 665 -12.12 28.35 -42.55
C ILE A 665 -12.30 29.22 -43.80
N LYS A 666 -13.53 29.34 -44.33
CA LYS A 666 -13.85 30.23 -45.47
C LYS A 666 -13.49 31.69 -45.18
N SER A 667 -13.89 32.22 -44.02
CA SER A 667 -13.56 33.57 -43.58
C SER A 667 -12.07 33.78 -43.25
N GLY A 668 -11.28 32.70 -43.12
CA GLY A 668 -9.81 32.78 -43.10
C GLY A 668 -9.19 33.18 -44.45
N LYS A 669 -9.97 33.17 -45.54
CA LYS A 669 -9.54 33.46 -46.92
C LYS A 669 -10.22 34.73 -47.51
N SER A 670 -11.04 35.47 -46.73
CA SER A 670 -11.80 36.64 -47.23
C SER A 670 -12.04 37.71 -46.16
N SER A 671 -11.84 38.99 -46.52
CA SER A 671 -11.98 40.16 -45.64
C SER A 671 -13.42 40.66 -45.43
N LYS A 672 -14.44 40.04 -46.04
CA LYS A 672 -15.85 40.50 -45.97
C LYS A 672 -16.67 39.70 -44.95
N PHE A 673 -16.37 39.92 -43.67
CA PHE A 673 -17.01 39.20 -42.55
C PHE A 673 -18.48 39.60 -42.31
N GLU A 674 -18.82 40.89 -42.44
CA GLU A 674 -20.13 41.42 -42.05
C GLU A 674 -21.30 40.84 -42.87
N LYS A 675 -21.13 40.65 -44.19
CA LYS A 675 -22.22 40.19 -45.07
C LYS A 675 -22.64 38.73 -44.83
N LEU A 676 -21.78 37.89 -44.25
CA LEU A 676 -22.04 36.46 -44.01
C LEU A 676 -22.74 36.17 -42.67
N CYS A 677 -22.68 37.08 -41.69
CA CYS A 677 -23.35 36.87 -40.40
C CYS A 677 -24.89 36.99 -40.46
N HIS A 678 -25.47 37.36 -41.60
CA HIS A 678 -26.92 37.55 -41.77
C HIS A 678 -27.67 36.31 -42.30
N SER A 679 -26.98 35.30 -42.83
CA SER A 679 -27.58 34.09 -43.41
C SER A 679 -27.66 32.89 -42.46
N LEU A 680 -27.24 33.05 -41.20
CA LEU A 680 -27.23 31.99 -40.18
C LEU A 680 -28.41 32.14 -39.20
N PRO A 681 -29.00 31.04 -38.69
CA PRO A 681 -30.07 31.10 -37.70
C PRO A 681 -29.69 31.93 -36.47
N HIS A 682 -30.62 32.78 -36.00
CA HIS A 682 -30.41 33.61 -34.81
C HIS A 682 -30.06 32.74 -33.59
N GLY A 683 -28.97 33.09 -32.89
CA GLY A 683 -28.57 32.47 -31.63
C GLY A 683 -27.09 32.11 -31.52
N LEU A 684 -26.81 31.11 -30.68
CA LEU A 684 -25.48 30.72 -30.15
C LEU A 684 -24.32 30.73 -31.16
N GLN A 685 -24.56 30.27 -32.39
CA GLN A 685 -23.50 30.12 -33.40
C GLN A 685 -23.09 31.45 -34.04
N ARG A 686 -24.02 32.40 -34.20
CA ARG A 686 -23.71 33.76 -34.68
C ARG A 686 -22.77 34.46 -33.69
N ASN A 687 -22.99 34.27 -32.39
CA ASN A 687 -22.11 34.78 -31.34
C ASN A 687 -20.74 34.10 -31.36
N LYS A 688 -20.70 32.76 -31.55
CA LYS A 688 -19.42 32.04 -31.66
C LYS A 688 -18.55 32.57 -32.80
N ILE A 689 -19.12 32.72 -33.99
CA ILE A 689 -18.43 33.22 -35.18
C ILE A 689 -17.97 34.67 -34.95
N ARG A 690 -18.87 35.56 -34.53
CA ARG A 690 -18.58 36.97 -34.25
C ARG A 690 -17.45 37.16 -33.23
N ASN A 691 -17.55 36.50 -32.08
CA ASN A 691 -16.58 36.66 -30.99
C ASN A 691 -15.23 36.01 -31.35
N ALA A 692 -15.21 34.93 -32.14
CA ALA A 692 -13.96 34.33 -32.63
C ALA A 692 -13.23 35.19 -33.68
N SER A 693 -13.94 35.98 -34.51
CA SER A 693 -13.29 36.99 -35.36
C SER A 693 -12.63 38.05 -34.50
N VAL A 694 -13.37 38.65 -33.56
CA VAL A 694 -12.81 39.70 -32.68
C VAL A 694 -11.57 39.22 -31.92
N LEU A 695 -11.51 37.94 -31.49
CA LEU A 695 -10.29 37.36 -30.90
C LEU A 695 -9.14 37.19 -31.91
N ARG A 696 -9.44 36.85 -33.17
CA ARG A 696 -8.44 36.76 -34.24
C ARG A 696 -7.86 38.14 -34.57
N ASP A 697 -8.72 39.16 -34.63
CA ASP A 697 -8.37 40.53 -35.03
C ASP A 697 -7.43 41.21 -34.01
N ILE A 698 -7.53 40.84 -32.72
CA ILE A 698 -6.57 41.25 -31.67
C ILE A 698 -5.33 40.35 -31.56
N GLY A 699 -5.13 39.40 -32.49
CA GLY A 699 -3.94 38.55 -32.55
C GLY A 699 -3.97 37.25 -31.75
N VAL A 700 -5.12 36.77 -31.25
CA VAL A 700 -5.16 35.46 -30.54
C VAL A 700 -4.82 34.31 -31.51
N PRO A 701 -3.78 33.50 -31.24
CA PRO A 701 -3.36 32.42 -32.12
C PRO A 701 -4.42 31.33 -32.32
N GLN A 702 -4.51 30.78 -33.54
CA GLN A 702 -5.49 29.73 -33.90
C GLN A 702 -5.44 28.50 -32.97
N ARG A 703 -4.25 28.13 -32.46
CA ARG A 703 -4.07 27.05 -31.45
C ARG A 703 -4.91 27.25 -30.17
N LEU A 704 -5.22 28.50 -29.81
CA LEU A 704 -6.05 28.87 -28.67
C LEU A 704 -7.53 29.05 -29.06
N LEU A 705 -7.82 29.45 -30.31
CA LEU A 705 -9.19 29.61 -30.83
C LEU A 705 -9.88 28.26 -31.13
N ASN A 706 -9.18 27.31 -31.76
CA ASN A 706 -9.79 26.05 -32.22
C ASN A 706 -10.47 25.24 -31.09
N PRO A 707 -9.91 25.13 -29.86
CA PRO A 707 -10.60 24.50 -28.73
C PRO A 707 -11.90 25.20 -28.30
N LEU A 708 -11.97 26.53 -28.45
CA LEU A 708 -13.13 27.32 -28.03
C LEU A 708 -14.28 27.22 -29.04
N LEU A 709 -13.95 27.14 -30.35
CA LEU A 709 -14.93 26.97 -31.43
C LEU A 709 -15.66 25.62 -31.35
N VAL A 710 -14.95 24.54 -31.02
CA VAL A 710 -15.49 23.16 -30.94
C VAL A 710 -15.98 22.82 -29.52
N SER A 711 -16.38 23.83 -28.74
CA SER A 711 -17.01 23.64 -27.42
C SER A 711 -18.11 24.68 -27.15
N ASP A 712 -18.98 24.43 -26.17
CA ASP A 712 -20.01 25.38 -25.72
C ASP A 712 -19.46 26.32 -24.64
N HIS A 713 -18.21 26.76 -24.81
CA HIS A 713 -17.53 27.62 -23.86
C HIS A 713 -18.18 29.02 -23.84
N LYS A 714 -18.77 29.39 -22.70
CA LYS A 714 -19.52 30.66 -22.51
C LYS A 714 -18.84 31.89 -23.12
N LEU A 715 -17.52 31.96 -23.00
CA LEU A 715 -16.63 32.99 -23.57
C LEU A 715 -16.97 33.39 -25.01
N VAL A 716 -17.21 32.41 -25.89
CA VAL A 716 -17.48 32.66 -27.32
C VAL A 716 -18.99 32.66 -27.61
N CYS A 717 -19.80 32.03 -26.75
CA CYS A 717 -21.25 31.94 -26.87
C CYS A 717 -22.03 33.23 -26.53
N GLY A 718 -21.46 34.11 -25.69
CA GLY A 718 -22.17 35.26 -25.11
C GLY A 718 -22.42 36.43 -26.06
N ASP A 719 -23.53 37.14 -25.85
CA ASP A 719 -23.96 38.23 -26.75
C ASP A 719 -23.53 39.63 -26.31
N GLY A 720 -23.94 40.09 -25.12
CA GLY A 720 -23.99 41.52 -24.82
C GLY A 720 -22.70 42.21 -24.35
N LYS A 721 -21.76 41.51 -23.68
CA LYS A 721 -20.61 42.15 -22.98
C LYS A 721 -19.23 41.77 -23.51
N PHE A 722 -19.15 40.98 -24.58
CA PHE A 722 -17.90 40.37 -25.04
C PHE A 722 -16.77 41.40 -25.27
N LYS A 723 -17.02 42.45 -26.06
CA LYS A 723 -16.04 43.49 -26.38
C LYS A 723 -15.62 44.32 -25.16
N GLU A 724 -16.54 44.56 -24.22
CA GLU A 724 -16.26 45.30 -22.98
C GLU A 724 -15.33 44.50 -22.06
N THR A 725 -15.64 43.22 -21.83
CA THR A 725 -14.77 42.32 -21.04
C THR A 725 -13.42 42.12 -21.72
N LEU A 726 -13.40 42.04 -23.05
CA LEU A 726 -12.17 41.93 -23.84
C LEU A 726 -11.26 43.13 -23.63
N LYS A 727 -11.81 44.35 -23.75
CA LYS A 727 -11.07 45.59 -23.46
C LYS A 727 -10.53 45.58 -22.04
N LYS A 728 -11.35 45.25 -21.03
CA LYS A 728 -10.90 45.15 -19.63
C LYS A 728 -9.72 44.19 -19.46
N VAL A 729 -9.70 43.04 -20.13
CA VAL A 729 -8.59 42.06 -20.03
C VAL A 729 -7.33 42.55 -20.74
N ILE A 730 -7.45 43.31 -21.83
CA ILE A 730 -6.31 43.96 -22.49
C ILE A 730 -5.76 45.09 -21.59
N ASP A 731 -6.63 45.94 -21.03
CA ASP A 731 -6.28 47.02 -20.11
C ASP A 731 -5.61 46.51 -18.82
N MET A 732 -5.86 45.25 -18.43
CA MET A 732 -5.18 44.54 -17.32
C MET A 732 -3.76 44.04 -17.68
N GLY A 733 -3.31 44.21 -18.92
CA GLY A 733 -1.94 43.86 -19.37
C GLY A 733 -1.74 42.40 -19.80
N TYR A 734 -2.80 41.64 -20.09
CA TYR A 734 -2.67 40.27 -20.59
C TYR A 734 -2.37 40.24 -22.09
N ASP A 735 -1.27 39.60 -22.49
CA ASP A 735 -0.92 39.34 -23.89
C ASP A 735 -1.92 38.39 -24.58
N PRO A 736 -2.62 38.82 -25.67
CA PRO A 736 -3.51 37.97 -26.47
C PRO A 736 -2.89 36.67 -27.00
N THR A 737 -1.56 36.58 -27.12
CA THR A 737 -0.90 35.34 -27.57
C THR A 737 -0.76 34.27 -26.47
N SER A 738 -0.93 34.66 -25.21
CA SER A 738 -0.82 33.78 -24.05
C SER A 738 -2.09 33.00 -23.75
N ILE A 739 -1.93 31.80 -23.17
CA ILE A 739 -3.06 31.04 -22.59
C ILE A 739 -3.67 31.75 -21.38
N GLN A 740 -2.90 32.60 -20.68
CA GLN A 740 -3.38 33.38 -19.53
C GLN A 740 -4.47 34.36 -19.97
N PHE A 741 -4.36 34.99 -21.13
CA PHE A 741 -5.40 35.87 -21.69
C PHE A 741 -6.75 35.17 -21.84
N VAL A 742 -6.76 33.96 -22.41
CA VAL A 742 -7.98 33.15 -22.56
C VAL A 742 -8.55 32.73 -21.20
N GLN A 743 -7.68 32.47 -20.21
CA GLN A 743 -8.10 32.17 -18.83
C GLN A 743 -8.70 33.39 -18.12
N ALA A 744 -8.07 34.57 -18.27
CA ALA A 744 -8.51 35.84 -17.69
C ALA A 744 -9.85 36.29 -18.28
N LEU A 745 -10.00 36.24 -19.60
CA LEU A 745 -11.28 36.48 -20.29
C LEU A 745 -12.35 35.47 -19.88
N GLY A 746 -11.96 34.22 -19.59
CA GLY A 746 -12.86 33.21 -19.01
C GLY A 746 -13.28 33.53 -17.58
N ALA A 747 -12.41 34.09 -16.76
CA ALA A 747 -12.72 34.52 -15.39
C ALA A 747 -13.62 35.76 -15.39
N ALA A 748 -13.23 36.82 -16.12
CA ALA A 748 -13.92 38.10 -16.18
C ALA A 748 -15.32 38.04 -16.83
N GLN A 749 -15.63 37.01 -17.63
CA GLN A 749 -17.01 36.75 -18.09
C GLN A 749 -17.84 35.87 -17.14
N CYS A 750 -17.21 35.13 -16.23
CA CYS A 750 -17.89 34.20 -15.34
C CYS A 750 -18.13 34.76 -13.93
N LEU A 751 -17.52 35.90 -13.58
CA LEU A 751 -17.59 36.53 -12.27
C LEU A 751 -18.11 37.96 -12.42
N SER A 752 -19.12 38.31 -11.63
CA SER A 752 -19.58 39.68 -11.44
C SER A 752 -18.66 40.45 -10.48
N ASP A 753 -18.71 41.78 -10.51
CA ASP A 753 -17.94 42.64 -9.59
C ASP A 753 -18.26 42.35 -8.11
N LYS A 754 -19.46 41.83 -7.81
CA LYS A 754 -19.86 41.37 -6.47
C LYS A 754 -19.11 40.09 -6.09
N GLU A 755 -19.13 39.07 -6.95
CA GLU A 755 -18.43 37.80 -6.70
C GLU A 755 -16.91 37.99 -6.62
N ILE A 756 -16.34 38.91 -7.40
CA ILE A 756 -14.92 39.28 -7.28
C ILE A 756 -14.65 39.88 -5.89
N LYS A 757 -15.46 40.85 -5.43
CA LYS A 757 -15.33 41.44 -4.10
C LYS A 757 -15.50 40.41 -2.97
N GLU A 758 -16.44 39.48 -3.08
CA GLU A 758 -16.66 38.42 -2.10
C GLU A 758 -15.46 37.47 -2.02
N LYS A 759 -14.88 37.08 -3.16
CA LYS A 759 -13.65 36.26 -3.20
C LYS A 759 -12.43 37.00 -2.67
N VAL A 760 -12.25 38.28 -3.01
CA VAL A 760 -11.15 39.10 -2.45
C VAL A 760 -11.26 39.13 -0.93
N LYS A 761 -12.46 39.33 -0.37
CA LYS A 761 -12.69 39.25 1.10
C LYS A 761 -12.34 37.90 1.71
N VAL A 762 -12.49 36.79 0.98
CA VAL A 762 -12.06 35.46 1.46
C VAL A 762 -10.53 35.36 1.50
N TYR A 763 -9.83 35.92 0.51
CA TYR A 763 -8.36 36.01 0.55
C TYR A 763 -7.87 36.98 1.65
N GLU A 764 -8.53 38.12 1.87
CA GLU A 764 -8.22 39.06 2.96
C GLU A 764 -8.37 38.39 4.33
N LYS A 765 -9.43 37.61 4.54
CA LYS A 765 -9.62 36.78 5.75
C LYS A 765 -8.56 35.69 5.96
N LEU A 766 -7.80 35.35 4.92
CA LEU A 766 -6.68 34.40 4.95
C LEU A 766 -5.31 35.11 4.99
N GLY A 767 -5.27 36.43 5.18
CA GLY A 767 -4.04 37.21 5.34
C GLY A 767 -3.41 37.75 4.04
N PHE A 768 -4.08 37.63 2.89
CA PHE A 768 -3.60 38.26 1.64
C PHE A 768 -4.04 39.72 1.55
N SER A 769 -3.16 40.62 1.12
CA SER A 769 -3.57 41.96 0.71
C SER A 769 -4.27 41.93 -0.65
N VAL A 770 -5.11 42.94 -0.94
CA VAL A 770 -5.73 43.11 -2.27
C VAL A 770 -4.69 43.09 -3.41
N ARG A 771 -3.49 43.65 -3.16
CA ARG A 771 -2.37 43.62 -4.10
C ARG A 771 -1.86 42.20 -4.35
N ASP A 772 -1.73 41.37 -3.31
CA ASP A 772 -1.30 39.98 -3.45
C ASP A 772 -2.30 39.16 -4.28
N VAL A 773 -3.60 39.35 -4.04
CA VAL A 773 -4.68 38.70 -4.80
C VAL A 773 -4.62 39.13 -6.26
N TRP A 774 -4.31 40.40 -6.53
CA TRP A 774 -4.12 40.94 -7.87
C TRP A 774 -2.90 40.33 -8.59
N GLU A 775 -1.74 40.29 -7.94
CA GLU A 775 -0.52 39.66 -8.47
C GLU A 775 -0.74 38.17 -8.78
N MET A 776 -1.42 37.45 -7.88
CA MET A 776 -1.80 36.05 -8.06
C MET A 776 -2.78 35.85 -9.23
N PHE A 777 -3.72 36.78 -9.42
CA PHE A 777 -4.64 36.76 -10.56
C PHE A 777 -3.90 36.98 -11.89
N LEU A 778 -3.06 38.01 -11.98
CA LEU A 778 -2.22 38.29 -13.16
C LEU A 778 -1.34 37.09 -13.55
N LYS A 779 -0.76 36.40 -12.55
CA LYS A 779 0.05 35.21 -12.78
C LYS A 779 -0.78 34.00 -13.22
N TYR A 780 -1.90 33.75 -12.55
CA TYR A 780 -2.77 32.59 -12.77
C TYR A 780 -4.26 32.99 -12.65
N PRO A 781 -4.92 33.36 -13.75
CA PRO A 781 -6.26 33.97 -13.71
C PRO A 781 -7.39 33.03 -13.25
N ILE A 782 -7.11 31.72 -13.19
CA ILE A 782 -8.04 30.72 -12.66
C ILE A 782 -8.12 30.76 -11.12
N SER A 783 -7.19 31.42 -10.42
CA SER A 783 -7.18 31.59 -8.96
C SER A 783 -8.51 32.11 -8.40
N LEU A 784 -9.11 33.13 -9.03
CA LEU A 784 -10.43 33.67 -8.64
C LEU A 784 -11.62 32.80 -9.07
N ARG A 785 -11.42 31.69 -9.79
CA ARG A 785 -12.50 30.80 -10.22
C ARG A 785 -12.75 29.63 -9.27
N PHE A 786 -11.89 29.42 -8.26
CA PHE A 786 -12.13 28.41 -7.23
C PHE A 786 -13.28 28.83 -6.28
N SER A 787 -13.96 27.86 -5.69
CA SER A 787 -14.94 28.11 -4.62
C SER A 787 -14.23 28.59 -3.36
N GLU A 788 -14.94 29.36 -2.55
CA GLU A 788 -14.43 29.90 -1.29
C GLU A 788 -14.00 28.77 -0.34
N ASP A 789 -14.81 27.72 -0.26
CA ASP A 789 -14.48 26.48 0.46
C ASP A 789 -13.18 25.83 -0.02
N ASN A 790 -12.92 25.77 -1.33
CA ASN A 790 -11.69 25.17 -1.85
C ASN A 790 -10.46 26.01 -1.48
N ILE A 791 -10.57 27.33 -1.51
CA ILE A 791 -9.48 28.25 -1.13
C ILE A 791 -9.18 28.10 0.36
N ALA A 792 -10.20 28.28 1.20
CA ALA A 792 -10.08 28.19 2.66
C ALA A 792 -9.66 26.79 3.13
N GLN A 793 -10.19 25.73 2.53
CA GLN A 793 -9.83 24.36 2.90
C GLN A 793 -8.40 24.01 2.48
N THR A 794 -7.93 24.48 1.33
CA THR A 794 -6.55 24.22 0.90
C THR A 794 -5.57 24.92 1.83
N PHE A 795 -5.83 26.17 2.19
CA PHE A 795 -5.08 26.93 3.19
C PHE A 795 -5.03 26.18 4.54
N LYS A 796 -6.20 25.87 5.13
CA LYS A 796 -6.33 25.08 6.38
C LYS A 796 -5.65 23.72 6.31
N THR A 797 -5.60 23.08 5.14
CA THR A 797 -4.93 21.78 4.97
C THR A 797 -3.41 21.93 5.02
N LEU A 798 -2.85 23.00 4.45
CA LEU A 798 -1.42 23.28 4.54
C LEU A 798 -1.01 23.73 5.95
N GLN A 799 -1.86 24.48 6.68
CA GLN A 799 -1.65 24.75 8.11
C GLN A 799 -1.60 23.46 8.92
N LYS A 800 -2.55 22.53 8.69
CA LYS A 800 -2.53 21.17 9.28
C LYS A 800 -1.32 20.32 8.84
N CYS A 801 -0.60 20.72 7.78
CA CYS A 801 0.68 20.12 7.37
C CYS A 801 1.90 20.85 7.96
N GLY A 802 1.72 21.72 8.97
CA GLY A 802 2.80 22.34 9.73
C GLY A 802 3.51 23.52 9.07
N LEU A 803 2.94 24.09 7.99
CA LEU A 803 3.42 25.37 7.44
C LEU A 803 2.79 26.54 8.21
N THR A 804 3.55 27.61 8.43
CA THR A 804 3.01 28.84 9.02
C THR A 804 2.14 29.61 8.00
N GLU A 805 1.34 30.56 8.48
CA GLU A 805 0.50 31.37 7.58
C GLU A 805 1.35 32.14 6.56
N GLU A 806 2.46 32.76 6.99
CA GLU A 806 3.40 33.48 6.13
C GLU A 806 4.03 32.58 5.05
N GLU A 807 4.32 31.33 5.40
CA GLU A 807 4.83 30.35 4.44
C GLU A 807 3.78 29.96 3.40
N ILE A 808 2.52 29.77 3.81
CA ILE A 808 1.41 29.44 2.90
C ILE A 808 1.10 30.64 1.99
N LEU A 809 1.07 31.87 2.54
CA LEU A 809 0.99 33.12 1.78
C LEU A 809 2.12 33.18 0.73
N SER A 810 3.37 32.89 1.12
CA SER A 810 4.51 32.88 0.19
C SER A 810 4.37 31.82 -0.91
N VAL A 811 3.90 30.61 -0.57
CA VAL A 811 3.66 29.53 -1.52
C VAL A 811 2.56 29.90 -2.53
N PHE A 812 1.43 30.44 -2.07
CA PHE A 812 0.31 30.82 -2.94
C PHE A 812 0.68 31.98 -3.88
N LYS A 813 1.43 32.98 -3.41
CA LYS A 813 1.96 34.07 -4.27
C LYS A 813 2.93 33.54 -5.32
N LYS A 814 3.84 32.64 -4.92
CA LYS A 814 4.83 32.05 -5.84
C LYS A 814 4.22 31.06 -6.84
N PHE A 815 3.17 30.33 -6.46
CA PHE A 815 2.59 29.25 -7.26
C PHE A 815 1.07 29.11 -6.99
N PRO A 816 0.22 30.02 -7.52
CA PRO A 816 -1.20 30.06 -7.20
C PRO A 816 -1.98 28.80 -7.63
N GLU A 817 -1.42 27.99 -8.51
CA GLU A 817 -2.02 26.73 -8.98
C GLU A 817 -2.25 25.72 -7.84
N CYS A 818 -1.51 25.80 -6.73
CA CYS A 818 -1.71 24.89 -5.60
C CYS A 818 -3.08 25.05 -4.91
N ILE A 819 -3.75 26.20 -5.08
CA ILE A 819 -5.11 26.46 -4.57
C ILE A 819 -6.13 25.49 -5.19
N GLY A 820 -5.87 25.01 -6.41
CA GLY A 820 -6.70 24.02 -7.09
C GLY A 820 -6.38 22.56 -6.72
N TYR A 821 -5.46 22.29 -5.80
CA TYR A 821 -5.10 20.93 -5.42
C TYR A 821 -6.08 20.35 -4.41
N SER A 822 -6.64 19.18 -4.70
CA SER A 822 -7.60 18.55 -3.80
C SER A 822 -6.95 18.14 -2.47
N ARG A 823 -7.71 18.25 -1.38
CA ARG A 823 -7.33 17.83 -0.02
C ARG A 823 -6.63 16.47 -0.03
N GLN A 824 -7.19 15.49 -0.76
CA GLN A 824 -6.64 14.14 -0.88
C GLN A 824 -5.26 14.08 -1.54
N LYS A 825 -4.95 14.93 -2.53
CA LYS A 825 -3.62 14.95 -3.17
C LYS A 825 -2.56 15.43 -2.18
N ILE A 826 -2.85 16.53 -1.46
CA ILE A 826 -1.95 17.10 -0.46
C ILE A 826 -1.69 16.07 0.66
N TRP A 827 -2.74 15.44 1.21
CA TRP A 827 -2.58 14.37 2.20
C TRP A 827 -1.83 13.13 1.68
N ASN A 828 -2.09 12.70 0.44
CA ASN A 828 -1.37 11.57 -0.17
C ASN A 828 0.12 11.88 -0.33
N PHE A 829 0.48 13.12 -0.66
CA PHE A 829 1.87 13.55 -0.76
C PHE A 829 2.51 13.65 0.64
N LEU A 830 1.86 14.28 1.63
CA LEU A 830 2.31 14.31 3.03
C LEU A 830 2.59 12.90 3.57
N LYS A 831 1.60 12.00 3.46
CA LYS A 831 1.72 10.59 3.88
C LYS A 831 2.86 9.86 3.16
N THR A 832 3.12 10.21 1.90
CA THR A 832 4.25 9.65 1.13
C THR A 832 5.59 10.18 1.63
N SER A 833 5.69 11.47 1.93
CA SER A 833 6.91 12.09 2.44
C SER A 833 7.26 11.56 3.84
N PHE A 834 6.30 11.49 4.76
CA PHE A 834 6.52 10.90 6.09
C PHE A 834 6.86 9.41 5.99
N GLY A 835 6.16 8.63 5.16
CA GLY A 835 6.51 7.23 4.87
C GLY A 835 7.87 7.02 4.17
N LEU A 836 8.54 8.09 3.73
CA LEU A 836 9.90 8.06 3.22
C LEU A 836 10.95 8.48 4.27
N GLY A 837 10.52 9.07 5.40
CA GLY A 837 11.36 9.53 6.51
C GLY A 837 11.60 11.04 6.54
N PHE A 838 10.92 11.84 5.73
CA PHE A 838 11.00 13.30 5.86
C PHE A 838 10.26 13.76 7.13
N ASN A 839 10.80 14.75 7.85
CA ASN A 839 10.10 15.39 8.96
C ASN A 839 9.22 16.58 8.50
N ILE A 840 8.46 17.17 9.43
CA ILE A 840 7.53 18.28 9.16
C ILE A 840 8.24 19.51 8.56
N ASN A 841 9.42 19.87 9.07
CA ASN A 841 10.21 21.01 8.61
C ASN A 841 10.75 20.77 7.19
N GLN A 842 11.25 19.56 6.93
CA GLN A 842 11.69 19.14 5.60
C GLN A 842 10.53 19.13 4.59
N PHE A 843 9.34 18.70 5.01
CA PHE A 843 8.13 18.81 4.19
C PHE A 843 7.80 20.27 3.86
N GLY A 844 7.80 21.16 4.85
CA GLY A 844 7.60 22.60 4.66
C GLY A 844 8.63 23.20 3.68
N MET A 845 9.91 22.88 3.84
CA MET A 845 10.99 23.28 2.92
C MET A 845 10.75 22.80 1.49
N MET A 846 10.33 21.54 1.31
CA MET A 846 10.01 20.98 -0.01
C MET A 846 8.87 21.75 -0.68
N VAL A 847 7.77 21.98 0.04
CA VAL A 847 6.61 22.71 -0.47
C VAL A 847 6.94 24.17 -0.76
N LYS A 848 7.74 24.83 0.09
CA LYS A 848 8.18 26.22 -0.07
C LYS A 848 9.11 26.44 -1.26
N ARG A 849 10.00 25.48 -1.56
CA ARG A 849 10.97 25.56 -2.66
C ARG A 849 10.45 24.99 -3.99
N PHE A 850 9.51 24.05 -3.97
CA PHE A 850 8.98 23.38 -5.17
C PHE A 850 7.50 22.94 -4.97
N PRO A 851 6.54 23.89 -4.86
CA PRO A 851 5.14 23.61 -4.55
C PRO A 851 4.46 22.59 -5.48
N GLN A 852 4.95 22.45 -6.72
CA GLN A 852 4.47 21.45 -7.68
C GLN A 852 4.66 20.00 -7.20
N CYS A 853 5.46 19.73 -6.17
CA CYS A 853 5.57 18.40 -5.56
C CYS A 853 4.23 17.87 -5.02
N LEU A 854 3.36 18.75 -4.53
CA LEU A 854 2.04 18.41 -3.98
C LEU A 854 1.10 17.71 -4.99
N ASN A 855 1.37 17.84 -6.30
CA ASN A 855 0.59 17.23 -7.38
C ASN A 855 1.32 16.06 -8.07
N MET A 856 2.48 15.65 -7.54
CA MET A 856 3.20 14.48 -8.02
C MET A 856 2.55 13.17 -7.55
N SER A 857 2.67 12.11 -8.35
CA SER A 857 2.27 10.76 -7.92
C SER A 857 3.19 10.24 -6.81
N ALA A 858 2.62 9.61 -5.78
CA ALA A 858 3.35 8.99 -4.68
C ALA A 858 4.50 8.07 -5.15
N GLU A 859 4.27 7.28 -6.21
CA GLU A 859 5.29 6.33 -6.70
C GLU A 859 6.50 7.03 -7.32
N ARG A 860 6.31 8.12 -8.06
CA ARG A 860 7.41 8.94 -8.61
C ARG A 860 8.29 9.53 -7.51
N VAL A 861 7.68 10.01 -6.42
CA VAL A 861 8.38 10.52 -5.23
C VAL A 861 9.13 9.38 -4.53
N LYS A 862 8.46 8.22 -4.31
CA LYS A 862 9.08 7.04 -3.69
C LYS A 862 10.29 6.52 -4.49
N LYS A 863 10.16 6.30 -5.80
CA LYS A 863 11.24 5.81 -6.68
C LYS A 863 12.47 6.72 -6.58
N ARG A 864 12.26 8.05 -6.72
CA ARG A 864 13.33 9.06 -6.72
C ARG A 864 14.01 9.20 -5.36
N THR A 865 13.25 9.41 -4.29
CA THR A 865 13.82 9.53 -2.95
C THR A 865 14.52 8.24 -2.50
N LYS A 866 13.99 7.04 -2.85
CA LYS A 866 14.67 5.77 -2.56
C LYS A 866 16.01 5.64 -3.30
N PHE A 867 16.07 6.03 -4.59
CA PHE A 867 17.30 5.98 -5.38
C PHE A 867 18.39 6.93 -4.86
N LEU A 868 18.00 8.17 -4.51
CA LEU A 868 18.92 9.20 -4.05
C LEU A 868 19.39 8.98 -2.60
N ALA A 869 18.49 8.54 -1.69
CA ALA A 869 18.70 8.66 -0.25
C ALA A 869 18.51 7.38 0.59
N LYS A 870 18.29 6.18 0.01
CA LYS A 870 18.19 4.91 0.81
C LYS A 870 19.34 3.93 0.57
N LYS A 871 19.68 3.19 1.65
CA LYS A 871 20.91 2.36 1.85
C LYS A 871 21.33 1.45 0.69
N LYS A 872 20.44 1.02 -0.22
CA LYS A 872 20.82 0.18 -1.37
C LYS A 872 21.81 0.86 -2.32
N ASN A 873 21.80 2.19 -2.44
CA ASN A 873 22.74 2.91 -3.30
C ASN A 873 23.92 3.49 -2.49
N LYS A 874 24.87 2.62 -2.11
CA LYS A 874 26.03 2.92 -1.25
C LYS A 874 26.89 4.07 -1.80
N LEU A 875 26.91 4.27 -3.12
CA LEU A 875 27.60 5.37 -3.81
C LEU A 875 26.98 6.75 -3.52
N MET A 876 25.66 6.88 -3.72
CA MET A 876 24.93 8.14 -3.52
C MET A 876 24.98 8.61 -2.06
N LEU A 877 24.96 7.65 -1.12
CA LEU A 877 25.01 7.93 0.31
C LEU A 877 26.42 8.19 0.84
N ARG A 878 27.41 7.33 0.54
CA ARG A 878 28.76 7.50 1.11
C ARG A 878 29.60 8.55 0.37
N LYS A 879 29.53 8.61 -0.96
CA LYS A 879 30.42 9.48 -1.76
C LYS A 879 29.76 10.76 -2.26
N MET A 880 28.50 10.74 -2.76
CA MET A 880 27.79 11.99 -3.11
C MET A 880 27.02 12.65 -1.94
N LYS A 881 26.87 11.94 -0.81
CA LYS A 881 26.22 12.44 0.41
C LYS A 881 24.79 12.98 0.18
N TRP A 882 24.00 12.37 -0.70
CA TRP A 882 22.56 12.68 -0.83
C TRP A 882 21.78 12.08 0.34
N SER A 883 21.29 12.94 1.24
CA SER A 883 20.43 12.58 2.37
C SER A 883 19.00 13.08 2.14
N LEU A 884 18.04 12.67 2.98
CA LEU A 884 16.70 13.25 2.97
C LEU A 884 16.72 14.78 3.14
N ASN A 885 17.65 15.30 3.95
CA ASN A 885 17.82 16.74 4.10
C ASN A 885 18.28 17.42 2.80
N ALA A 886 19.16 16.78 2.02
CA ALA A 886 19.58 17.30 0.71
C ALA A 886 18.43 17.29 -0.30
N VAL A 887 17.57 16.25 -0.30
CA VAL A 887 16.37 16.21 -1.14
C VAL A 887 15.33 17.26 -0.70
N ALA A 888 15.25 17.57 0.59
CA ALA A 888 14.37 18.62 1.11
C ALA A 888 14.86 20.05 0.81
N LEU A 889 16.18 20.25 0.75
CA LEU A 889 16.81 21.49 0.29
C LEU A 889 16.67 21.70 -1.21
N PHE A 890 16.78 20.63 -2.02
CA PHE A 890 16.74 20.69 -3.49
C PHE A 890 15.63 19.82 -4.10
N PRO A 891 14.35 20.05 -3.74
CA PRO A 891 13.21 19.22 -4.15
C PRO A 891 12.95 19.19 -5.67
N GLN A 892 13.53 20.11 -6.43
CA GLN A 892 13.51 20.14 -7.90
C GLN A 892 14.10 18.85 -8.50
N VAL A 893 14.99 18.15 -7.79
CA VAL A 893 15.50 16.82 -8.19
C VAL A 893 14.39 15.77 -8.30
N LEU A 894 13.28 15.95 -7.57
CA LEU A 894 12.09 15.11 -7.72
C LEU A 894 11.35 15.39 -9.05
N GLY A 895 11.60 16.53 -9.69
CA GLY A 895 11.05 16.92 -10.99
C GLY A 895 11.71 16.24 -12.20
N VAL A 896 13.04 16.27 -12.30
CA VAL A 896 13.84 15.84 -13.48
C VAL A 896 13.71 14.35 -13.84
N SER A 897 14.09 13.91 -15.04
CA SER A 897 13.96 12.48 -15.43
C SER A 897 14.84 11.55 -14.56
N MET A 898 14.36 10.35 -14.24
CA MET A 898 15.18 9.37 -13.51
C MET A 898 16.16 8.69 -14.45
N GLU A 899 15.61 8.24 -15.57
CA GLU A 899 16.26 7.61 -16.70
C GLU A 899 17.15 8.66 -17.38
N ASN A 900 16.63 9.44 -18.34
CA ASN A 900 17.39 10.39 -19.17
C ASN A 900 18.16 11.53 -18.45
N ARG A 901 18.21 11.63 -17.11
CA ARG A 901 18.96 12.69 -16.42
C ARG A 901 19.63 12.28 -15.11
N ILE A 902 18.94 11.61 -14.17
CA ILE A 902 19.57 11.24 -12.89
C ILE A 902 20.57 10.09 -13.09
N VAL A 903 20.17 9.00 -13.76
CA VAL A 903 21.00 7.78 -13.87
C VAL A 903 22.27 7.99 -14.70
N PRO A 904 22.24 8.51 -15.95
CA PRO A 904 23.44 8.75 -16.75
C PRO A 904 24.44 9.67 -16.06
N ARG A 905 23.97 10.76 -15.44
CA ARG A 905 24.84 11.68 -14.68
C ARG A 905 25.46 11.00 -13.47
N CYS A 906 24.71 10.20 -12.72
CA CYS A 906 25.26 9.37 -11.64
C CYS A 906 26.28 8.33 -12.14
N ASN A 907 26.10 7.78 -13.35
CA ASN A 907 27.02 6.82 -13.96
C ASN A 907 28.32 7.48 -14.44
N VAL A 908 28.26 8.65 -15.09
CA VAL A 908 29.44 9.45 -15.47
C VAL A 908 30.24 9.81 -14.22
N MET A 909 29.57 10.30 -13.17
CA MET A 909 30.22 10.56 -11.88
C MET A 909 30.87 9.28 -11.32
N LYS A 910 30.17 8.14 -11.32
CA LYS A 910 30.72 6.85 -10.86
C LYS A 910 32.00 6.47 -11.62
N ALA A 911 32.05 6.66 -12.93
CA ALA A 911 33.23 6.36 -13.75
C ALA A 911 34.43 7.25 -13.36
N LEU A 912 34.21 8.57 -13.29
CA LEU A 912 35.23 9.53 -12.81
C LEU A 912 35.75 9.19 -11.40
N MET A 913 34.86 8.74 -10.52
CA MET A 913 35.20 8.34 -9.14
C MET A 913 35.99 7.03 -9.05
N LEU A 914 35.80 6.11 -9.99
CA LEU A 914 36.55 4.85 -10.06
C LEU A 914 37.94 5.07 -10.66
N LYS A 915 38.06 5.98 -11.65
CA LYS A 915 39.34 6.37 -12.27
C LYS A 915 40.16 7.37 -11.43
N GLY A 916 39.67 7.80 -10.26
CA GLY A 916 40.36 8.77 -9.39
C GLY A 916 40.37 10.23 -9.87
N LEU A 917 39.78 10.51 -11.05
CA LEU A 917 39.88 11.78 -11.78
C LEU A 917 39.09 12.96 -11.16
N LEU A 918 38.55 12.79 -9.95
CA LEU A 918 37.82 13.82 -9.25
C LEU A 918 38.67 14.65 -8.28
N GLY A 919 39.84 14.17 -7.83
CA GLY A 919 40.85 14.92 -7.06
C GLY A 919 40.33 16.09 -6.21
N ASP A 920 40.89 17.28 -6.42
CA ASP A 920 40.50 18.51 -5.71
C ASP A 920 39.09 19.04 -6.13
N ARG A 921 38.45 18.42 -7.13
CA ARG A 921 37.05 18.65 -7.51
C ARG A 921 36.06 18.00 -6.51
N GLU A 922 36.52 17.26 -5.49
CA GLU A 922 35.67 16.93 -4.31
C GLU A 922 35.16 18.20 -3.60
N SER A 923 35.91 19.31 -3.64
CA SER A 923 35.44 20.62 -3.17
C SER A 923 34.26 21.14 -4.01
N LYS A 924 34.28 20.91 -5.33
CA LYS A 924 33.23 21.29 -6.29
C LYS A 924 32.01 20.35 -6.26
N LEU A 925 32.16 19.13 -5.76
CA LEU A 925 31.05 18.21 -5.43
C LEU A 925 30.20 18.69 -4.22
N ARG A 926 30.61 19.76 -3.52
CA ARG A 926 29.85 20.36 -2.43
C ARG A 926 28.51 20.95 -2.91
N ASP A 927 28.44 21.45 -4.16
CA ASP A 927 27.20 21.85 -4.83
C ASP A 927 26.48 20.67 -5.50
N LYS A 928 25.86 19.84 -4.66
CA LYS A 928 25.03 18.69 -5.06
C LYS A 928 23.91 19.06 -6.03
N GLU A 929 23.40 20.29 -5.92
CA GLU A 929 22.38 20.85 -6.80
C GLU A 929 22.85 20.89 -8.26
N SER A 930 24.06 21.43 -8.49
CA SER A 930 24.60 21.64 -9.84
C SER A 930 24.63 20.35 -10.65
N VAL A 931 25.16 19.25 -10.09
CA VAL A 931 25.35 17.97 -10.79
C VAL A 931 24.03 17.45 -11.41
N LEU A 932 22.91 17.49 -10.68
CA LEU A 932 21.64 16.92 -11.14
C LEU A 932 20.66 17.93 -11.77
N LEU A 933 20.83 19.24 -11.52
CA LEU A 933 19.92 20.28 -12.03
C LEU A 933 20.49 21.16 -13.16
N CYS A 934 21.81 21.19 -13.38
CA CYS A 934 22.40 21.95 -14.48
C CYS A 934 21.90 21.48 -15.87
N THR A 935 22.13 22.30 -16.90
CA THR A 935 21.84 21.92 -18.29
C THR A 935 22.76 20.78 -18.75
N ASP A 936 22.40 20.08 -19.83
CA ASP A 936 23.22 18.97 -20.31
C ASP A 936 24.57 19.47 -20.86
N ASP A 937 24.61 20.64 -21.52
CA ASP A 937 25.90 21.24 -21.93
C ASP A 937 26.75 21.70 -20.75
N GLU A 938 26.18 22.28 -19.70
CA GLU A 938 26.95 22.64 -18.51
C GLU A 938 27.52 21.38 -17.83
N PHE A 939 26.72 20.31 -17.73
CA PHE A 939 27.18 19.02 -17.21
C PHE A 939 28.33 18.45 -18.05
N LEU A 940 28.14 18.36 -19.37
CA LEU A 940 29.13 17.81 -20.29
C LEU A 940 30.41 18.64 -20.30
N ASN A 941 30.31 19.97 -20.31
CA ASN A 941 31.49 20.85 -20.25
C ASN A 941 32.23 20.71 -18.92
N ARG A 942 31.54 20.60 -17.78
CA ARG A 942 32.19 20.51 -16.45
C ARG A 942 32.80 19.13 -16.16
N PHE A 943 32.20 18.05 -16.65
CA PHE A 943 32.49 16.69 -16.19
C PHE A 943 32.83 15.67 -17.29
N VAL A 944 32.70 16.01 -18.57
CA VAL A 944 32.97 15.07 -19.68
C VAL A 944 34.01 15.62 -20.64
N ARG A 945 33.82 16.83 -21.19
CA ARG A 945 34.68 17.45 -22.21
C ARG A 945 35.93 18.12 -21.63
N ASN A 946 36.00 18.33 -20.31
CA ASN A 946 37.11 19.01 -19.60
C ASN A 946 38.18 18.00 -19.11
N HIS A 947 38.63 17.17 -20.04
CA HIS A 947 39.68 16.17 -19.89
C HIS A 947 40.48 16.12 -21.21
N ASP A 948 41.81 16.16 -21.14
CA ASP A 948 42.67 16.22 -22.33
C ASP A 948 42.76 14.88 -23.08
N ASP A 949 42.47 13.78 -22.38
CA ASP A 949 42.37 12.43 -22.92
C ASP A 949 41.08 12.25 -23.74
N LYS A 950 41.23 12.18 -25.07
CA LYS A 950 40.12 12.01 -26.02
C LYS A 950 39.41 10.66 -25.92
N GLU A 951 40.10 9.60 -25.50
CA GLU A 951 39.49 8.28 -25.34
C GLU A 951 38.61 8.26 -24.09
N LEU A 952 39.08 8.85 -22.99
CA LEU A 952 38.27 9.08 -21.79
C LEU A 952 37.05 9.96 -22.09
N VAL A 953 37.20 11.05 -22.85
CA VAL A 953 36.05 11.90 -23.24
C VAL A 953 35.02 11.07 -24.02
N ALA A 954 35.46 10.22 -24.94
CA ALA A 954 34.58 9.33 -25.70
C ALA A 954 33.89 8.28 -24.81
N GLU A 955 34.60 7.66 -23.86
CA GLU A 955 34.04 6.73 -22.87
C GLU A 955 32.97 7.40 -22.00
N LEU A 956 33.26 8.59 -21.47
CA LEU A 956 32.34 9.34 -20.62
C LEU A 956 31.11 9.84 -21.41
N MET A 957 31.28 10.26 -22.67
CA MET A 957 30.16 10.56 -23.58
C MET A 957 29.31 9.31 -23.85
N ALA A 958 29.92 8.14 -24.05
CA ALA A 958 29.19 6.89 -24.22
C ALA A 958 28.41 6.49 -22.95
N ILE A 959 28.97 6.72 -21.76
CA ILE A 959 28.29 6.50 -20.47
C ILE A 959 27.13 7.50 -20.27
N PHE A 960 27.29 8.75 -20.70
CA PHE A 960 26.23 9.77 -20.65
C PHE A 960 25.08 9.48 -21.62
N ASN A 961 25.38 8.95 -22.80
CA ASN A 961 24.40 8.64 -23.85
C ASN A 961 23.76 7.24 -23.71
N ARG A 962 24.26 6.37 -22.82
CA ARG A 962 23.70 5.02 -22.59
C ARG A 962 22.43 5.07 -21.74
N ASP A 963 21.28 4.89 -22.39
CA ASP A 963 20.03 4.38 -21.80
C ASP A 963 19.33 3.49 -22.85
N SER A 964 19.44 2.15 -22.75
CA SER A 964 18.60 1.20 -23.54
C SER A 964 18.77 -0.31 -23.24
N ALA A 965 19.80 -0.78 -22.51
CA ALA A 965 19.99 -2.23 -22.27
C ALA A 965 20.66 -2.58 -20.92
N SER A 966 19.84 -2.68 -19.85
CA SER A 966 20.02 -3.56 -18.68
C SER A 966 18.79 -3.49 -17.76
#